data_AF-A0A813HYL6-F1
#
_entry.id   AF-A0A813HYL6-F1
#
_cell.length_a   1.000
_cell.length_b   1.000
_cell.length_c   1.000
_cell.angle_alpha   90.00
_cell.angle_beta   90.00
_cell.angle_gamma   90.00
#
_symmetry.space_group_name_H-M   'P 1'
#
loop_
_entity.id
_entity.type
_entity.pdbx_description
1 polymer ?
#
loop_
_entity_poly.entity_id
_entity_poly.type
_entity_poly.pdbx_seq_one_letter_code
_entity_poly.pdbx_strand_id
1 'polypeptide(L)'
;MMSAIGRPHPQSRVVFVVVVVVIVVVVAVVVVVVVVATEARTYHPSQAPSAPPAPVRRVLFVGDSLTYVNDLDLHVWHFAEAAGYASPSLFIDRAVKGGAPLKTLWKKTDARQRIAKEGFDVVVLQEDLPETDVATFHDYAARFHEHCQAAGAATVLLMAWPYERLDWISTEGIAEAHGSIASRLGARVAPVGLAWQRALKEKPKTRLYAKDKEHPALLGTYLAAAVVAVKVSPSETALSLSLKAVADIVPETGADILAADFVALDLEFSGLFLDIESGRRQLSIENYFARCVKSIPEFLPLQLGVCCARRGASEGLWELRAHEFNLHPSSRRIFTSDFRSLQFLRTNGFDFNAFFDQGFLCSRLPARDAEKKPPRSSPHLPYASQVMQALLEAKKPLVFHNGLLDLLHLYTNFVSDIPTDHHEFGQAWVAKFPLLFDTRNIAQEGQYNVLQHVGGLTLEELHRHLSGLHASQMPVRFERLGPLPAAGQAHGSSGYDAVLTAEVFVMEMELWLRSEVSESARKRHRKERLKEIEEELQPLDWQAIHERAAALGVSIFRGAVQGRMGGPGGARKKVGEIRADLVSVQYAKEVDEGRPAETSASEKKKKNNNNDNNNDNNNNNNDSNNNNSNNSSTSNNSHPAESCRKRPRAEESTSLLSAEALVSSKVCRRFHNRIAI
;
A
#
# COMPACT_ATOMS: atom_id res chain seq x y z
N MET A 1 -27.78 67.09 -65.14
CA MET A 1 -27.55 65.63 -65.13
C MET A 1 -26.21 65.38 -64.45
N MET A 2 -26.22 65.26 -63.12
CA MET A 2 -25.20 64.57 -62.34
C MET A 2 -25.94 63.94 -61.16
N SER A 3 -25.75 62.64 -61.03
CA SER A 3 -26.65 61.67 -60.41
C SER A 3 -26.56 61.64 -58.89
N ALA A 4 -27.72 61.29 -58.32
CA ALA A 4 -28.01 60.88 -56.96
C ALA A 4 -26.91 60.16 -56.17
N ILE A 5 -26.73 60.58 -54.91
CA ILE A 5 -26.49 59.67 -53.77
C ILE A 5 -27.47 60.08 -52.67
N GLY A 6 -28.53 59.28 -52.54
CA GLY A 6 -29.56 59.42 -51.52
C GLY A 6 -29.01 59.13 -50.13
N ARG A 7 -29.50 59.89 -49.15
CA ARG A 7 -29.25 59.66 -47.71
C ARG A 7 -29.69 58.24 -47.33
N PRO A 8 -28.89 57.49 -46.56
CA PRO A 8 -29.22 56.10 -46.21
C PRO A 8 -30.50 56.01 -45.37
N HIS A 9 -31.38 55.10 -45.77
CA HIS A 9 -32.69 54.81 -45.18
C HIS A 9 -32.56 54.46 -43.67
N PRO A 10 -33.47 54.89 -42.78
CA PRO A 10 -33.38 54.68 -41.34
C PRO A 10 -33.21 53.21 -40.91
N GLN A 11 -33.70 52.26 -41.71
CA GLN A 11 -33.51 50.81 -41.47
C GLN A 11 -32.03 50.37 -41.58
N SER A 12 -31.23 51.00 -42.45
CA SER A 12 -29.80 50.68 -42.59
C SER A 12 -28.98 51.08 -41.36
N ARG A 13 -29.38 52.15 -40.66
CA ARG A 13 -28.77 52.57 -39.39
C ARG A 13 -29.10 51.60 -38.26
N VAL A 14 -30.32 51.09 -38.22
CA VAL A 14 -30.73 50.09 -37.22
C VAL A 14 -30.00 48.77 -37.43
N VAL A 15 -29.89 48.30 -38.67
CA VAL A 15 -29.12 47.09 -38.99
C VAL A 15 -27.64 47.27 -38.66
N PHE A 16 -27.06 48.43 -38.97
CA PHE A 16 -25.68 48.73 -38.61
C PHE A 16 -25.45 48.74 -37.09
N VAL A 17 -26.36 49.35 -36.33
CA VAL A 17 -26.30 49.37 -34.86
C VAL A 17 -26.44 47.96 -34.28
N VAL A 18 -27.36 47.14 -34.80
CA VAL A 18 -27.54 45.75 -34.35
C VAL A 18 -26.30 44.91 -34.64
N VAL A 19 -25.71 45.04 -35.84
CA VAL A 19 -24.48 44.31 -36.20
C VAL A 19 -23.31 44.73 -35.31
N VAL A 20 -23.16 46.03 -35.04
CA VAL A 20 -22.12 46.53 -34.13
C VAL A 20 -22.33 46.02 -32.71
N VAL A 21 -23.58 46.02 -32.20
CA VAL A 21 -23.88 45.48 -30.87
C VAL A 21 -23.59 43.98 -30.79
N VAL A 22 -23.96 43.20 -31.80
CA VAL A 22 -23.67 41.76 -31.84
C VAL A 22 -22.16 41.51 -31.87
N ILE A 23 -21.40 42.27 -32.67
CA ILE A 23 -19.93 42.15 -32.70
C ILE A 23 -19.34 42.49 -31.33
N VAL A 24 -19.80 43.56 -30.69
CA VAL A 24 -19.32 43.96 -29.34
C VAL A 24 -19.65 42.88 -28.31
N VAL A 25 -20.84 42.28 -28.35
CA VAL A 25 -21.23 41.20 -27.43
C VAL A 25 -20.40 39.95 -27.70
N VAL A 26 -20.18 39.55 -28.95
CA VAL A 26 -19.36 38.39 -29.30
C VAL A 26 -17.91 38.60 -28.87
N VAL A 27 -17.34 39.79 -29.10
CA VAL A 27 -16.00 40.14 -28.63
C VAL A 27 -15.94 40.13 -27.10
N ALA A 28 -16.94 40.68 -26.41
CA ALA A 28 -16.99 40.64 -24.95
C ALA A 28 -17.09 39.19 -24.41
N VAL A 29 -17.89 38.33 -25.03
CA VAL A 29 -17.99 36.91 -24.66
C VAL A 29 -16.68 36.18 -24.94
N VAL A 30 -16.03 36.42 -26.08
CA VAL A 30 -14.72 35.82 -26.38
C VAL A 30 -13.66 36.31 -25.40
N VAL A 31 -13.66 37.59 -25.03
CA VAL A 31 -12.76 38.15 -24.00
C VAL A 31 -13.05 37.52 -22.64
N VAL A 32 -14.31 37.37 -22.24
CA VAL A 32 -14.68 36.69 -20.98
C VAL A 32 -14.27 35.22 -21.01
N VAL A 33 -14.48 34.50 -22.11
CA VAL A 33 -14.08 33.09 -22.26
C VAL A 33 -12.54 32.97 -22.25
N VAL A 34 -11.81 33.89 -22.88
CA VAL A 34 -10.35 33.93 -22.83
C VAL A 34 -9.86 34.28 -21.43
N VAL A 35 -10.47 35.25 -20.74
CA VAL A 35 -10.15 35.63 -19.35
C VAL A 35 -10.42 34.47 -18.39
N VAL A 36 -11.58 33.82 -18.49
CA VAL A 36 -11.94 32.63 -17.71
C VAL A 36 -11.04 31.44 -18.06
N ALA A 37 -10.63 31.27 -19.32
CA ALA A 37 -9.67 30.23 -19.72
C ALA A 37 -8.23 30.53 -19.28
N THR A 38 -7.85 31.81 -19.13
CA THR A 38 -6.55 32.21 -18.55
C THR A 38 -6.54 32.14 -17.03
N GLU A 39 -7.68 32.38 -16.37
CA GLU A 39 -7.85 32.17 -14.93
C GLU A 39 -7.95 30.67 -14.59
N ALA A 40 -8.56 29.85 -15.45
CA ALA A 40 -8.55 28.39 -15.32
C ALA A 40 -7.17 27.74 -15.62
N ARG A 41 -6.22 28.49 -16.18
CA ARG A 41 -4.82 28.05 -16.41
C ARG A 41 -3.82 28.64 -15.42
N THR A 42 -4.29 29.31 -14.38
CA THR A 42 -3.46 29.75 -13.25
C THR A 42 -4.09 29.33 -11.91
N TYR A 43 -4.59 28.10 -11.82
CA TYR A 43 -4.56 27.40 -10.54
C TYR A 43 -3.11 26.99 -10.25
N HIS A 44 -2.30 27.97 -9.86
CA HIS A 44 -1.26 27.68 -8.90
C HIS A 44 -2.02 27.32 -7.63
N PRO A 45 -1.90 26.11 -7.06
CA PRO A 45 -2.30 25.93 -5.68
C PRO A 45 -1.60 27.05 -4.93
N SER A 46 -2.36 27.92 -4.27
CA SER A 46 -1.78 28.87 -3.34
C SER A 46 -0.99 27.99 -2.38
N GLN A 47 0.34 27.97 -2.54
CA GLN A 47 1.21 27.66 -1.44
C GLN A 47 0.71 28.60 -0.36
N ALA A 48 0.05 28.07 0.66
CA ALA A 48 0.01 28.74 1.95
C ALA A 48 1.44 29.26 2.13
N PRO A 49 1.65 30.57 2.40
CA PRO A 49 2.99 31.13 2.45
C PRO A 49 3.82 30.17 3.26
N SER A 50 4.80 29.52 2.60
CA SER A 50 5.65 28.54 3.24
C SER A 50 6.09 29.21 4.52
N ALA A 51 5.71 28.64 5.67
CA ALA A 51 6.17 29.16 6.94
C ALA A 51 7.67 29.42 6.77
N PRO A 52 8.18 30.62 7.13
CA PRO A 52 9.58 30.91 6.96
C PRO A 52 10.37 29.71 7.48
N PRO A 53 11.40 29.22 6.75
CA PRO A 53 12.12 28.02 7.13
C PRO A 53 12.45 28.12 8.61
N ALA A 54 12.06 27.10 9.37
CA ALA A 54 12.18 27.13 10.82
C ALA A 54 13.64 27.52 11.16
N PRO A 55 13.85 28.54 12.03
CA PRO A 55 15.18 29.07 12.27
C PRO A 55 16.13 27.94 12.66
N VAL A 56 17.33 27.94 12.07
CA VAL A 56 18.34 26.92 12.33
C VAL A 56 18.69 26.95 13.81
N ARG A 57 18.34 25.88 14.51
CA ARG A 57 18.60 25.68 15.92
C ARG A 57 20.05 25.21 16.11
N ARG A 58 20.84 25.96 16.87
CA ARG A 58 22.25 25.70 17.13
C ARG A 58 22.40 25.17 18.55
N VAL A 59 22.95 23.97 18.69
CA VAL A 59 23.18 23.30 19.98
C VAL A 59 24.66 23.14 20.23
N LEU A 60 25.15 23.60 21.38
CA LEU A 60 26.52 23.36 21.85
C LEU A 60 26.51 22.39 23.02
N PHE A 61 27.24 21.28 22.90
CA PHE A 61 27.56 20.40 24.02
C PHE A 61 28.84 20.86 24.71
N VAL A 62 28.80 21.04 26.02
CA VAL A 62 29.97 21.31 26.87
C VAL A 62 30.08 20.14 27.84
N GLY A 63 31.13 19.34 27.71
CA GLY A 63 31.23 18.09 28.46
C GLY A 63 32.57 17.38 28.29
N ASP A 64 32.61 16.10 28.63
CA ASP A 64 33.83 15.30 28.61
C ASP A 64 33.67 14.00 27.80
N SER A 65 34.38 12.95 28.20
CA SER A 65 34.31 11.64 27.55
C SER A 65 32.92 11.02 27.60
N LEU A 66 32.07 11.35 28.57
CA LEU A 66 30.67 10.90 28.59
C LEU A 66 29.85 11.56 27.46
N THR A 67 30.34 12.67 26.91
CA THR A 67 29.77 13.34 25.74
C THR A 67 30.41 12.86 24.43
N TYR A 68 31.74 12.86 24.29
CA TYR A 68 32.36 12.53 22.99
C TYR A 68 32.56 11.05 22.71
N VAL A 69 32.55 10.16 23.72
CA VAL A 69 32.65 8.72 23.48
C VAL A 69 31.38 8.23 22.77
N ASN A 70 31.59 7.51 21.67
CA ASN A 70 30.55 7.11 20.71
C ASN A 70 29.78 8.30 20.10
N ASP A 71 30.30 9.53 20.16
CA ASP A 71 29.67 10.72 19.57
C ASP A 71 28.20 10.91 19.99
N LEU A 72 27.96 11.08 21.29
CA LEU A 72 26.60 11.23 21.84
C LEU A 72 25.80 12.33 21.14
N ASP A 73 26.43 13.48 20.92
CA ASP A 73 25.89 14.66 20.25
C ASP A 73 25.50 14.37 18.79
N LEU A 74 26.27 13.54 18.08
CA LEU A 74 25.90 13.09 16.72
C LEU A 74 24.68 12.16 16.77
N HIS A 75 24.57 11.29 17.79
CA HIS A 75 23.38 10.48 17.97
C HIS A 75 22.15 11.34 18.28
N VAL A 76 22.30 12.42 19.05
CA VAL A 76 21.22 13.40 19.28
C VAL A 76 20.78 14.06 17.97
N TRP A 77 21.73 14.38 17.09
CA TRP A 77 21.41 14.87 15.75
C TRP A 77 20.61 13.84 14.95
N HIS A 78 21.02 12.57 14.95
CA HIS A 78 20.28 11.50 14.25
C HIS A 78 18.89 11.24 14.83
N PHE A 79 18.69 11.38 16.15
CA PHE A 79 17.35 11.35 16.73
C PHE A 79 16.49 12.52 16.28
N ALA A 80 17.08 13.70 16.14
CA ALA A 80 16.39 14.87 15.62
C ALA A 80 16.05 14.74 14.12
N GLU A 81 16.91 14.05 13.38
CA GLU A 81 16.72 13.73 11.97
C GLU A 81 15.58 12.74 11.81
N ALA A 82 15.61 11.63 12.54
CA ALA A 82 14.57 10.61 12.54
C ALA A 82 13.20 11.13 13.01
N ALA A 83 13.17 12.25 13.74
CA ALA A 83 11.95 12.90 14.21
C ALA A 83 11.56 14.14 13.38
N GLY A 84 12.22 14.37 12.24
CA GLY A 84 11.82 15.37 11.24
C GLY A 84 12.11 16.83 11.59
N TYR A 85 13.17 17.15 12.35
CA TYR A 85 13.57 18.56 12.58
C TYR A 85 15.08 18.84 12.49
N ALA A 86 15.91 17.90 12.04
CA ALA A 86 17.36 18.12 11.98
C ALA A 86 17.87 18.90 10.75
N SER A 87 17.22 18.82 9.60
CA SER A 87 17.73 19.42 8.35
C SER A 87 16.67 20.27 7.65
N PRO A 88 16.98 21.51 7.22
CA PRO A 88 18.23 22.25 7.43
C PRO A 88 18.34 22.91 8.82
N SER A 89 17.46 22.55 9.76
CA SER A 89 17.15 23.36 10.94
C SER A 89 17.91 23.00 12.23
N LEU A 90 18.91 22.11 12.23
CA LEU A 90 19.69 21.77 13.43
C LEU A 90 21.20 21.68 13.17
N PHE A 91 21.97 22.49 13.88
CA PHE A 91 23.42 22.46 13.93
C PHE A 91 23.88 22.03 15.32
N ILE A 92 24.71 20.99 15.42
CA ILE A 92 25.27 20.52 16.69
C ILE A 92 26.79 20.61 16.66
N ASP A 93 27.36 21.15 17.74
CA ASP A 93 28.79 21.22 17.96
C ASP A 93 29.13 20.89 19.41
N ARG A 94 30.40 20.69 19.74
CA ARG A 94 30.87 20.33 21.08
C ARG A 94 32.16 21.04 21.48
N ALA A 95 32.26 21.41 22.75
CA ALA A 95 33.46 21.92 23.41
C ALA A 95 33.81 20.97 24.57
N VAL A 96 34.70 20.01 24.30
CA VAL A 96 34.91 18.86 25.20
C VAL A 96 36.34 18.68 25.68
N LYS A 97 36.49 18.06 26.84
CA LYS A 97 37.78 17.61 27.38
C LYS A 97 37.59 16.38 28.26
N GLY A 98 38.30 15.28 28.01
CA GLY A 98 38.13 14.03 28.76
C GLY A 98 38.41 14.17 30.27
N GLY A 99 37.58 13.49 31.09
CA GLY A 99 37.67 13.49 32.56
C GLY A 99 37.60 14.89 33.18
N ALA A 100 36.81 15.79 32.60
CA ALA A 100 36.81 17.19 32.98
C ALA A 100 35.44 17.61 33.54
N PRO A 101 35.33 17.90 34.85
CA PRO A 101 34.13 18.52 35.37
C PRO A 101 33.95 19.94 34.83
N LEU A 102 32.77 20.55 35.00
CA LEU A 102 32.46 21.89 34.46
C LEU A 102 33.49 22.95 34.87
N LYS A 103 34.03 22.86 36.09
CA LYS A 103 35.13 23.72 36.56
C LYS A 103 36.35 23.70 35.66
N THR A 104 36.71 22.52 35.18
CA THR A 104 37.84 22.33 34.27
C THR A 104 37.48 22.78 32.86
N LEU A 105 36.28 22.45 32.39
CA LEU A 105 35.79 22.88 31.08
C LEU A 105 35.75 24.40 30.96
N TRP A 106 35.30 25.11 32.01
CA TRP A 106 35.32 26.56 32.12
C TRP A 106 36.69 27.19 31.86
N LYS A 107 37.75 26.55 32.37
CA LYS A 107 39.13 27.04 32.33
C LYS A 107 39.91 26.58 31.11
N LYS A 108 39.60 25.38 30.60
CA LYS A 108 40.46 24.65 29.66
C LYS A 108 39.84 24.40 28.29
N THR A 109 38.61 24.84 28.05
CA THR A 109 37.98 24.85 26.72
C THR A 109 37.67 26.29 26.30
N ASP A 110 37.31 26.46 25.03
CA ASP A 110 36.83 27.71 24.44
C ASP A 110 35.31 27.90 24.62
N ALA A 111 34.60 27.00 25.29
CA ALA A 111 33.14 26.99 25.43
C ALA A 111 32.54 28.38 25.73
N ARG A 112 33.12 29.13 26.67
CA ARG A 112 32.66 30.48 27.02
C ARG A 112 32.70 31.47 25.86
N GLN A 113 33.77 31.41 25.07
CA GLN A 113 33.95 32.29 23.90
C GLN A 113 32.96 31.90 22.80
N ARG A 114 32.76 30.59 22.61
CA ARG A 114 31.83 30.04 21.62
C ARG A 114 30.38 30.41 21.94
N ILE A 115 29.95 30.20 23.19
CA ILE A 115 28.61 30.59 23.68
C ILE A 115 28.35 32.08 23.39
N ALA A 116 29.32 32.95 23.66
CA ALA A 116 29.15 34.39 23.48
C ALA A 116 29.17 34.86 22.01
N LYS A 117 29.79 34.12 21.09
CA LYS A 117 30.07 34.59 19.71
C LYS A 117 29.32 33.86 18.62
N GLU A 118 28.96 32.60 18.84
CA GLU A 118 28.47 31.70 17.78
C GLU A 118 26.94 31.54 17.78
N GLY A 119 26.21 32.25 18.66
CA GLY A 119 24.76 32.34 18.64
C GLY A 119 24.05 30.99 18.81
N PHE A 120 24.41 30.21 19.84
CA PHE A 120 23.73 28.95 20.13
C PHE A 120 22.35 29.18 20.77
N ASP A 121 21.34 28.45 20.34
CA ASP A 121 20.00 28.49 20.93
C ASP A 121 19.90 27.63 22.19
N VAL A 122 20.67 26.53 22.24
CA VAL A 122 20.71 25.61 23.38
C VAL A 122 22.16 25.27 23.71
N VAL A 123 22.50 25.32 25.00
CA VAL A 123 23.78 24.83 25.50
C VAL A 123 23.50 23.67 26.46
N VAL A 124 24.00 22.49 26.09
CA VAL A 124 23.92 21.27 26.91
C VAL A 124 25.18 21.19 27.76
N LEU A 125 25.04 21.38 29.07
CA LEU A 125 26.12 21.29 30.04
C LEU A 125 26.08 19.89 30.67
N GLN A 126 27.09 19.09 30.40
CA GLN A 126 27.29 17.81 31.06
C GLN A 126 28.32 17.98 32.19
N GLU A 127 27.90 17.66 33.41
CA GLU A 127 28.81 17.52 34.54
C GLU A 127 29.19 16.05 34.71
N ASP A 128 30.43 15.79 35.12
CA ASP A 128 30.87 14.50 35.65
C ASP A 128 30.93 14.61 37.16
N LEU A 129 29.76 14.53 37.79
CA LEU A 129 29.62 14.80 39.22
C LEU A 129 30.50 13.87 40.07
N PRO A 130 30.64 12.56 39.76
CA PRO A 130 31.61 11.70 40.45
C PRO A 130 33.06 12.26 40.51
N GLU A 131 33.53 13.00 39.50
CA GLU A 131 34.88 13.61 39.47
C GLU A 131 34.97 14.96 40.22
N THR A 132 33.88 15.42 40.85
CA THR A 132 33.86 16.69 41.59
C THR A 132 32.96 16.62 42.83
N ASP A 133 32.48 17.77 43.31
CA ASP A 133 31.58 17.88 44.44
C ASP A 133 30.37 18.76 44.06
N VAL A 134 29.27 18.61 44.81
CA VAL A 134 28.00 19.31 44.50
C VAL A 134 28.15 20.83 44.51
N ALA A 135 28.95 21.38 45.44
CA ALA A 135 29.13 22.83 45.54
C ALA A 135 29.90 23.39 44.34
N THR A 136 30.98 22.70 43.93
CA THR A 136 31.74 23.04 42.72
C THR A 136 30.88 22.93 41.46
N PHE A 137 30.12 21.84 41.31
CA PHE A 137 29.18 21.67 40.20
C PHE A 137 28.19 22.85 40.15
N HIS A 138 27.54 23.17 41.27
CA HIS A 138 26.55 24.25 41.35
C HIS A 138 27.13 25.62 41.03
N ASP A 139 28.36 25.93 41.47
CA ASP A 139 29.04 27.20 41.14
C ASP A 139 29.28 27.30 39.64
N TYR A 140 29.88 26.29 39.03
CA TYR A 140 30.24 26.35 37.61
C TYR A 140 29.05 26.18 36.66
N ALA A 141 28.03 25.42 37.03
CA ALA A 141 26.76 25.39 36.30
C ALA A 141 26.10 26.77 36.28
N ALA A 142 26.07 27.48 37.42
CA ALA A 142 25.54 28.84 37.51
C ALA A 142 26.33 29.81 36.62
N ARG A 143 27.67 29.75 36.66
CA ARG A 143 28.52 30.61 35.83
C ARG A 143 28.32 30.35 34.32
N PHE A 144 28.26 29.09 33.89
CA PHE A 144 27.96 28.78 32.49
C PHE A 144 26.56 29.24 32.09
N HIS A 145 25.58 29.06 32.99
CA HIS A 145 24.21 29.52 32.77
C HIS A 145 24.14 31.05 32.59
N GLU A 146 24.88 31.84 33.37
CA GLU A 146 24.98 33.29 33.18
C GLU A 146 25.47 33.65 31.77
N HIS A 147 26.48 32.95 31.26
CA HIS A 147 26.94 33.13 29.87
C HIS A 147 25.88 32.73 28.85
N CYS A 148 25.14 31.64 29.11
CA CYS A 148 24.04 31.21 28.23
C CYS A 148 22.94 32.28 28.19
N GLN A 149 22.51 32.77 29.36
CA GLN A 149 21.50 33.83 29.47
C GLN A 149 21.94 35.10 28.77
N ALA A 150 23.18 35.54 28.97
CA ALA A 150 23.73 36.72 28.29
C ALA A 150 23.75 36.58 26.75
N ALA A 151 23.89 35.34 26.25
CA ALA A 151 23.85 35.02 24.82
C ALA A 151 22.44 34.70 24.29
N GLY A 152 21.41 34.69 25.14
CA GLY A 152 20.05 34.30 24.77
C GLY A 152 19.84 32.78 24.60
N ALA A 153 20.81 31.96 25.02
CA ALA A 153 20.78 30.51 24.89
C ALA A 153 20.05 29.84 26.07
N ALA A 154 19.24 28.83 25.78
CA ALA A 154 18.64 27.99 26.81
C ALA A 154 19.66 26.99 27.39
N THR A 155 19.72 26.87 28.70
CA THR A 155 20.58 25.87 29.37
C THR A 155 19.84 24.55 29.58
N VAL A 156 20.50 23.45 29.20
CA VAL A 156 20.09 22.07 29.52
C VAL A 156 21.23 21.41 30.30
N LEU A 157 20.93 20.88 31.49
CA LEU A 157 21.88 20.12 32.28
C LEU A 157 21.74 18.64 31.93
N LEU A 158 22.78 18.05 31.33
CA LEU A 158 22.86 16.61 31.08
C LEU A 158 23.28 15.92 32.37
N MET A 159 22.31 15.25 32.99
CA MET A 159 22.51 14.49 34.23
C MET A 159 23.01 13.09 33.89
N ALA A 160 24.33 12.91 33.95
CA ALA A 160 25.00 11.64 33.71
C ALA A 160 24.71 10.58 34.79
N TRP A 161 25.43 9.47 34.78
CA TRP A 161 25.24 8.31 35.66
C TRP A 161 26.44 8.11 36.60
N PRO A 162 26.25 7.42 37.74
CA PRO A 162 27.37 7.01 38.59
C PRO A 162 28.13 5.82 37.96
N TYR A 163 29.35 5.60 38.43
CA TYR A 163 30.21 4.48 38.04
C TYR A 163 31.08 3.97 39.19
N GLU A 164 31.38 2.67 39.15
CA GLU A 164 31.93 1.90 40.29
C GLU A 164 33.30 2.40 40.79
N ARG A 165 34.08 3.06 39.94
CA ARG A 165 35.46 3.48 40.29
C ARG A 165 35.49 4.45 41.48
N LEU A 166 34.52 5.35 41.58
CA LEU A 166 34.49 6.41 42.59
C LEU A 166 33.39 6.20 43.65
N ASP A 167 32.24 5.67 43.25
CA ASP A 167 31.17 5.12 44.10
C ASP A 167 30.76 5.92 45.36
N TRP A 168 31.01 7.23 45.39
CA TRP A 168 30.70 8.07 46.54
C TRP A 168 29.32 8.74 46.43
N ILE A 169 28.71 8.72 45.24
CA ILE A 169 27.40 9.33 44.97
C ILE A 169 26.51 8.37 44.17
N SER A 170 25.26 8.23 44.61
CA SER A 170 24.27 7.40 43.93
C SER A 170 23.58 8.14 42.78
N THR A 171 22.81 7.41 41.95
CA THR A 171 21.97 8.03 40.91
C THR A 171 21.00 9.05 41.51
N GLU A 172 20.42 8.76 42.68
CA GLU A 172 19.50 9.66 43.39
C GLU A 172 20.22 10.93 43.86
N GLY A 173 21.44 10.80 44.39
CA GLY A 173 22.25 11.95 44.79
C GLY A 173 22.64 12.84 43.60
N ILE A 174 23.00 12.24 42.46
CA ILE A 174 23.25 12.99 41.22
C ILE A 174 21.97 13.70 40.76
N ALA A 175 20.81 13.02 40.82
CA ALA A 175 19.53 13.58 40.42
C ALA A 175 19.08 14.75 41.32
N GLU A 176 19.27 14.64 42.62
CA GLU A 176 18.98 15.72 43.58
C GLU A 176 19.91 16.93 43.34
N ALA A 177 21.20 16.69 43.13
CA ALA A 177 22.16 17.75 42.82
C ALA A 177 21.80 18.49 41.52
N HIS A 178 21.37 17.78 40.46
CA HIS A 178 20.95 18.38 39.20
C HIS A 178 19.59 19.07 39.31
N GLY A 179 18.62 18.48 40.01
CA GLY A 179 17.30 19.04 40.22
C GLY A 179 17.35 20.37 40.99
N SER A 180 18.11 20.39 42.09
CA SER A 180 18.26 21.59 42.93
C SER A 180 18.88 22.78 42.19
N ILE A 181 19.97 22.57 41.45
CA ILE A 181 20.58 23.65 40.65
C ILE A 181 19.69 24.05 39.48
N ALA A 182 19.03 23.11 38.80
CA ALA A 182 18.12 23.40 37.71
C ALA A 182 16.95 24.28 38.17
N SER A 183 16.33 23.95 39.31
CA SER A 183 15.26 24.77 39.90
C SER A 183 15.75 26.16 40.27
N ARG A 184 16.98 26.30 40.79
CA ARG A 184 17.57 27.60 41.12
C ARG A 184 17.84 28.47 39.89
N LEU A 185 18.26 27.85 38.78
CA LEU A 185 18.62 28.55 37.54
C LEU A 185 17.44 28.69 36.55
N GLY A 186 16.32 27.99 36.77
CA GLY A 186 15.27 27.85 35.76
C GLY A 186 15.74 27.07 34.52
N ALA A 187 16.74 26.20 34.67
CA ALA A 187 17.29 25.39 33.59
C ALA A 187 16.55 24.06 33.45
N ARG A 188 16.63 23.43 32.27
CA ARG A 188 16.07 22.08 32.05
C ARG A 188 17.10 21.02 32.44
N VAL A 189 16.63 19.84 32.84
CA VAL A 189 17.47 18.66 33.08
C VAL A 189 17.16 17.60 32.05
N ALA A 190 18.19 17.00 31.45
CA ALA A 190 18.11 15.74 30.71
C ALA A 190 18.49 14.58 31.65
N PRO A 191 17.51 13.85 32.21
CA PRO A 191 17.72 12.92 33.33
C PRO A 191 18.26 11.56 32.87
N VAL A 192 19.43 11.54 32.21
CA VAL A 192 19.99 10.32 31.62
C VAL A 192 20.29 9.26 32.67
N GLY A 193 20.89 9.63 33.81
CA GLY A 193 21.17 8.69 34.90
C GLY A 193 19.93 7.94 35.43
N LEU A 194 18.78 8.61 35.51
CA LEU A 194 17.52 7.98 35.94
C LEU A 194 16.96 7.04 34.87
N ALA A 195 17.03 7.44 33.59
CA ALA A 195 16.68 6.56 32.47
C ALA A 195 17.57 5.31 32.44
N TRP A 196 18.86 5.49 32.70
CA TRP A 196 19.86 4.43 32.80
C TRP A 196 19.55 3.44 33.91
N GLN A 197 19.28 3.94 35.13
CA GLN A 197 18.89 3.13 36.28
C GLN A 197 17.61 2.34 35.99
N ARG A 198 16.60 2.98 35.40
CA ARG A 198 15.35 2.32 35.00
C ARG A 198 15.59 1.21 33.99
N ALA A 199 16.40 1.46 32.96
CA ALA A 199 16.71 0.47 31.93
C ALA A 199 17.42 -0.77 32.52
N LEU A 200 18.34 -0.58 33.47
CA LEU A 200 18.99 -1.70 34.16
C LEU A 200 18.04 -2.42 35.13
N LYS A 201 17.10 -1.72 35.77
CA LYS A 201 16.08 -2.35 36.60
C LYS A 201 15.13 -3.23 35.79
N GLU A 202 14.66 -2.73 34.65
CA GLU A 202 13.72 -3.45 33.78
C GLU A 202 14.42 -4.57 32.98
N LYS A 203 15.65 -4.34 32.53
CA LYS A 203 16.44 -5.29 31.74
C LYS A 203 17.88 -5.38 32.27
N PRO A 204 18.13 -6.14 33.36
CA PRO A 204 19.44 -6.19 34.05
C PRO A 204 20.63 -6.67 33.21
N LYS A 205 20.37 -7.36 32.10
CA LYS A 205 21.40 -7.87 31.19
C LYS A 205 21.79 -6.87 30.09
N THR A 206 21.15 -5.71 30.03
CA THR A 206 21.44 -4.70 29.02
C THR A 206 22.83 -4.13 29.25
N ARG A 207 23.69 -4.20 28.23
CA ARG A 207 25.04 -3.66 28.30
C ARG A 207 25.02 -2.17 28.03
N LEU A 208 24.73 -1.37 29.06
CA LEU A 208 24.80 0.09 28.99
C LEU A 208 26.21 0.62 29.24
N TYR A 209 27.01 -0.07 30.05
CA TYR A 209 28.41 0.28 30.31
C TYR A 209 29.38 -0.42 29.36
N ALA A 210 30.47 0.28 29.05
CA ALA A 210 31.66 -0.29 28.42
C ALA A 210 32.42 -1.20 29.41
N LYS A 211 33.55 -1.77 28.97
CA LYS A 211 34.33 -2.71 29.81
C LYS A 211 34.93 -2.05 31.05
N ASP A 212 35.21 -0.75 30.98
CA ASP A 212 35.73 0.05 32.08
C ASP A 212 34.68 0.39 33.14
N LYS A 213 33.41 0.05 32.91
CA LYS A 213 32.26 0.32 33.79
C LYS A 213 32.03 1.80 34.09
N GLU A 214 32.53 2.67 33.24
CA GLU A 214 32.44 4.12 33.37
C GLU A 214 31.81 4.71 32.11
N HIS A 215 32.44 4.45 30.97
CA HIS A 215 32.00 4.96 29.68
C HIS A 215 30.76 4.21 29.18
N PRO A 216 29.94 4.88 28.34
CA PRO A 216 28.81 4.21 27.75
C PRO A 216 29.27 3.17 26.72
N ALA A 217 28.67 1.99 26.75
CA ALA A 217 28.58 1.16 25.55
C ALA A 217 27.58 1.80 24.56
N LEU A 218 27.54 1.34 23.31
CA LEU A 218 26.70 1.93 22.28
C LEU A 218 25.21 2.02 22.67
N LEU A 219 24.66 1.01 23.36
CA LEU A 219 23.27 1.06 23.87
C LEU A 219 23.07 2.12 24.96
N GLY A 220 24.09 2.35 25.79
CA GLY A 220 24.09 3.44 26.77
C GLY A 220 24.09 4.81 26.09
N THR A 221 24.93 4.99 25.07
CA THR A 221 24.95 6.22 24.25
C THR A 221 23.60 6.44 23.57
N TYR A 222 22.99 5.41 22.99
CA TYR A 222 21.68 5.50 22.35
C TYR A 222 20.59 5.96 23.33
N LEU A 223 20.54 5.36 24.52
CA LEU A 223 19.60 5.76 25.58
C LEU A 223 19.82 7.22 26.01
N ALA A 224 21.09 7.61 26.23
CA ALA A 224 21.45 8.96 26.61
C ALA A 224 21.04 9.98 25.53
N ALA A 225 21.31 9.67 24.26
CA ALA A 225 20.97 10.53 23.14
C ALA A 225 19.45 10.69 22.98
N ALA A 226 18.67 9.62 23.15
CA ALA A 226 17.20 9.72 23.10
C ALA A 226 16.66 10.69 24.16
N VAL A 227 17.17 10.62 25.39
CA VAL A 227 16.75 11.50 26.50
C VAL A 227 17.15 12.94 26.22
N VAL A 228 18.37 13.18 25.73
CA VAL A 228 18.86 14.53 25.43
C VAL A 228 18.11 15.12 24.23
N ALA A 229 17.82 14.34 23.18
CA ALA A 229 17.09 14.76 22.00
C ALA A 229 15.72 15.36 22.35
N VAL A 230 14.96 14.71 23.26
CA VAL A 230 13.70 15.25 23.79
C VAL A 230 13.90 16.62 24.42
N LYS A 231 14.99 16.82 25.18
CA LYS A 231 15.24 18.06 25.92
C LYS A 231 15.83 19.18 25.09
N VAL A 232 16.51 18.90 23.98
CA VAL A 232 16.99 19.96 23.08
C VAL A 232 15.94 20.38 22.05
N SER A 233 14.92 19.55 21.83
CA SER A 233 13.80 19.80 20.92
C SER A 233 13.00 21.08 21.25
N PRO A 234 12.43 21.78 20.26
CA PRO A 234 11.49 22.90 20.46
C PRO A 234 10.20 22.49 21.18
N SER A 235 9.79 21.22 21.07
CA SER A 235 8.58 20.67 21.69
C SER A 235 8.86 19.28 22.24
N GLU A 236 9.02 19.16 23.56
CA GLU A 236 9.23 17.88 24.24
C GLU A 236 8.07 16.90 23.96
N THR A 237 6.85 17.42 23.86
CA THR A 237 5.62 16.65 23.62
C THR A 237 5.56 16.11 22.19
N ALA A 238 5.91 16.90 21.18
CA ALA A 238 5.85 16.47 19.78
C ALA A 238 6.89 15.37 19.48
N LEU A 239 8.11 15.50 20.02
CA LEU A 239 9.13 14.47 19.86
C LEU A 239 8.75 13.16 20.55
N SER A 240 8.22 13.25 21.78
CA SER A 240 7.80 12.07 22.52
C SER A 240 6.60 11.37 21.87
N LEU A 241 5.72 12.10 21.17
CA LEU A 241 4.59 11.53 20.44
C LEU A 241 5.03 10.92 19.11
N SER A 242 5.92 11.57 18.36
CA SER A 242 6.48 11.06 17.11
C SER A 242 7.29 9.77 17.33
N LEU A 243 8.16 9.74 18.35
CA LEU A 243 8.93 8.55 18.69
C LEU A 243 8.05 7.38 19.19
N LYS A 244 6.94 7.68 19.89
CA LYS A 244 5.95 6.67 20.27
C LYS A 244 5.16 6.15 19.07
N ALA A 245 4.67 7.03 18.20
CA ALA A 245 3.95 6.65 17.00
C ALA A 245 4.79 5.75 16.08
N VAL A 246 6.07 6.07 15.88
CA VAL A 246 7.02 5.22 15.13
C VAL A 246 7.33 3.90 15.84
N ALA A 247 7.37 3.89 17.17
CA ALA A 247 7.61 2.67 17.95
C ALA A 247 6.39 1.73 17.96
N ASP A 248 5.17 2.26 17.89
CA ASP A 248 3.93 1.51 17.98
C ASP A 248 3.44 1.01 16.60
N ILE A 249 3.76 1.73 15.51
CA ILE A 249 3.28 1.36 14.16
C ILE A 249 3.80 -0.02 13.71
N VAL A 250 5.05 -0.37 13.97
CA VAL A 250 5.62 -1.65 13.53
C VAL A 250 4.99 -2.86 14.27
N PRO A 251 4.87 -2.85 15.61
CA PRO A 251 4.09 -3.87 16.32
C PRO A 251 2.63 -3.97 15.85
N GLU A 252 1.97 -2.84 15.59
CA GLU A 252 0.60 -2.82 15.07
C GLU A 252 0.52 -3.48 13.68
N THR A 253 1.37 -3.08 12.73
CA THR A 253 1.43 -3.68 11.39
C THR A 253 1.74 -5.18 11.47
N GLY A 254 2.65 -5.59 12.36
CA GLY A 254 2.94 -7.02 12.58
C GLY A 254 1.71 -7.80 13.06
N ALA A 255 0.93 -7.24 13.98
CA ALA A 255 -0.31 -7.84 14.45
C ALA A 255 -1.37 -7.91 13.34
N ASP A 256 -1.52 -6.85 12.55
CA ASP A 256 -2.45 -6.79 11.42
C ASP A 256 -2.08 -7.81 10.32
N ILE A 257 -0.79 -7.96 10.00
CA ILE A 257 -0.29 -8.99 9.05
C ILE A 257 -0.66 -10.39 9.53
N LEU A 258 -0.48 -10.68 10.82
CA LEU A 258 -0.80 -11.99 11.39
C LEU A 258 -2.31 -12.28 11.35
N ALA A 259 -3.13 -11.26 11.60
CA ALA A 259 -4.59 -11.34 11.59
C ALA A 259 -5.18 -11.35 10.16
N ALA A 260 -4.44 -10.89 9.15
CA ALA A 260 -4.91 -10.79 7.78
C ALA A 260 -5.24 -12.15 7.14
N ASP A 261 -6.21 -12.16 6.24
CA ASP A 261 -6.49 -13.28 5.33
C ASP A 261 -5.54 -13.24 4.11
N PHE A 262 -5.20 -12.04 3.64
CA PHE A 262 -4.17 -11.77 2.64
C PHE A 262 -3.60 -10.36 2.84
N VAL A 263 -2.44 -10.08 2.24
CA VAL A 263 -1.81 -8.75 2.29
C VAL A 263 -1.59 -8.24 0.88
N ALA A 264 -2.11 -7.05 0.58
CA ALA A 264 -1.79 -6.32 -0.64
C ALA A 264 -0.61 -5.38 -0.40
N LEU A 265 0.32 -5.33 -1.35
CA LEU A 265 1.55 -4.56 -1.27
C LEU A 265 1.73 -3.70 -2.53
N ASP A 266 2.33 -2.54 -2.34
CA ASP A 266 2.67 -1.59 -3.40
C ASP A 266 3.92 -0.79 -3.01
N LEU A 267 4.78 -0.45 -3.98
CA LEU A 267 5.95 0.41 -3.79
C LEU A 267 5.93 1.61 -4.72
N GLU A 268 6.37 2.76 -4.20
CA GLU A 268 6.72 3.93 -5.01
C GLU A 268 8.22 3.96 -5.29
N PHE A 269 8.63 4.38 -6.49
CA PHE A 269 10.03 4.32 -6.94
C PHE A 269 10.59 5.68 -7.40
N SER A 270 11.89 5.90 -7.22
CA SER A 270 12.59 7.05 -7.80
C SER A 270 12.68 6.99 -9.34
N GLY A 271 12.36 5.85 -9.94
CA GLY A 271 12.24 5.63 -11.38
C GLY A 271 12.03 4.15 -11.70
N LEU A 272 11.71 3.84 -12.96
CA LEU A 272 11.28 2.50 -13.37
C LEU A 272 12.32 1.75 -14.22
N PHE A 273 12.81 2.39 -15.30
CA PHE A 273 13.69 1.76 -16.29
C PHE A 273 14.83 2.69 -16.70
N LEU A 274 16.03 2.13 -16.89
CA LEU A 274 17.21 2.89 -17.34
C LEU A 274 17.16 3.29 -18.82
N ASP A 275 16.51 2.48 -19.65
CA ASP A 275 16.43 2.69 -21.09
C ASP A 275 15.20 3.53 -21.45
N ILE A 276 15.44 4.70 -22.05
CA ILE A 276 14.40 5.61 -22.53
C ILE A 276 13.85 5.14 -23.91
N GLU A 277 14.65 4.35 -24.64
CA GLU A 277 14.36 3.91 -26.01
C GLU A 277 14.10 2.40 -26.10
N SER A 278 12.87 1.99 -25.81
CA SER A 278 12.35 0.71 -26.31
C SER A 278 10.87 0.87 -26.69
N GLY A 279 10.65 1.72 -27.68
CA GLY A 279 9.37 1.81 -28.36
C GLY A 279 8.94 0.45 -28.93
N ARG A 280 7.74 0.01 -28.54
CA ARG A 280 6.85 -0.90 -29.30
C ARG A 280 7.39 -2.26 -29.75
N ARG A 281 8.49 -2.79 -29.20
CA ARG A 281 8.83 -4.22 -29.40
C ARG A 281 8.19 -5.04 -28.28
N GLN A 282 7.42 -6.05 -28.67
CA GLN A 282 6.95 -7.07 -27.74
C GLN A 282 8.19 -7.80 -27.20
N LEU A 283 8.59 -7.47 -25.98
CA LEU A 283 9.69 -8.14 -25.29
C LEU A 283 9.22 -9.54 -24.89
N SER A 284 10.09 -10.53 -25.07
CA SER A 284 9.90 -11.82 -24.41
C SER A 284 9.99 -11.65 -22.89
N ILE A 285 9.45 -12.59 -22.12
CA ILE A 285 9.49 -12.55 -20.65
C ILE A 285 10.93 -12.42 -20.15
N GLU A 286 11.86 -13.14 -20.77
CA GLU A 286 13.28 -13.15 -20.40
C GLU A 286 13.90 -11.77 -20.61
N ASN A 287 13.62 -11.13 -21.76
CA ASN A 287 14.14 -9.81 -22.06
C ASN A 287 13.51 -8.72 -21.17
N TYR A 288 12.22 -8.84 -20.86
CA TYR A 288 11.54 -7.92 -19.96
C TYR A 288 12.06 -8.07 -18.52
N PHE A 289 12.25 -9.29 -18.05
CA PHE A 289 12.85 -9.58 -16.74
C PHE A 289 14.28 -9.04 -16.65
N ALA A 290 15.14 -9.35 -17.63
CA ALA A 290 16.51 -8.84 -17.68
C ALA A 290 16.57 -7.31 -17.67
N ARG A 291 15.62 -6.65 -18.37
CA ARG A 291 15.46 -5.19 -18.35
C ARG A 291 15.10 -4.66 -16.95
N CYS A 292 14.18 -5.32 -16.27
CA CYS A 292 13.82 -4.98 -14.88
C CYS A 292 15.04 -5.14 -13.98
N VAL A 293 15.67 -6.32 -13.95
CA VAL A 293 16.84 -6.63 -13.12
C VAL A 293 17.97 -5.62 -13.30
N LYS A 294 18.22 -5.17 -14.53
CA LYS A 294 19.22 -4.13 -14.83
C LYS A 294 18.88 -2.77 -14.18
N SER A 295 17.60 -2.44 -14.02
CA SER A 295 17.12 -1.15 -13.51
C SER A 295 17.04 -1.11 -11.98
N ILE A 296 16.77 -2.24 -11.33
CA ILE A 296 16.61 -2.36 -9.87
C ILE A 296 17.76 -1.74 -9.03
N PRO A 297 19.06 -1.98 -9.32
CA PRO A 297 20.12 -1.43 -8.47
C PRO A 297 20.24 0.09 -8.56
N GLU A 298 19.77 0.68 -9.67
CA GLU A 298 19.91 2.10 -9.97
C GLU A 298 18.83 2.95 -9.29
N PHE A 299 17.60 2.45 -9.18
CA PHE A 299 16.49 3.16 -8.57
C PHE A 299 16.27 2.78 -7.09
N LEU A 300 15.69 3.70 -6.33
CA LEU A 300 15.38 3.55 -4.91
C LEU A 300 13.87 3.32 -4.76
N PRO A 301 13.42 2.26 -4.05
CA PRO A 301 12.05 2.22 -3.56
C PRO A 301 11.91 3.26 -2.44
N LEU A 302 11.03 4.23 -2.65
CA LEU A 302 10.83 5.39 -1.79
C LEU A 302 9.84 5.09 -0.67
N GLN A 303 8.79 4.32 -0.95
CA GLN A 303 7.71 4.09 -0.01
C GLN A 303 7.12 2.69 -0.17
N LEU A 304 6.68 2.09 0.93
CA LEU A 304 6.01 0.80 0.99
C LEU A 304 4.63 0.92 1.59
N GLY A 305 3.63 0.49 0.83
CA GLY A 305 2.26 0.34 1.24
C GLY A 305 1.98 -1.11 1.64
N VAL A 306 1.30 -1.28 2.77
CA VAL A 306 0.91 -2.60 3.29
C VAL A 306 -0.56 -2.56 3.69
N CYS A 307 -1.42 -3.20 2.89
CA CYS A 307 -2.84 -3.33 3.21
C CYS A 307 -3.15 -4.76 3.68
N CYS A 308 -3.44 -4.88 4.98
CA CYS A 308 -3.84 -6.12 5.63
C CYS A 308 -5.36 -6.29 5.51
N ALA A 309 -5.79 -7.22 4.67
CA ALA A 309 -7.20 -7.46 4.40
C ALA A 309 -7.71 -8.67 5.19
N ARG A 310 -8.84 -8.51 5.87
CA ARG A 310 -9.52 -9.59 6.60
C ARG A 310 -11.03 -9.51 6.42
N ARG A 311 -11.71 -10.64 6.47
CA ARG A 311 -13.18 -10.64 6.53
C ARG A 311 -13.68 -10.00 7.81
N GLY A 312 -14.69 -9.15 7.68
CA GLY A 312 -15.42 -8.54 8.78
C GLY A 312 -16.48 -9.45 9.37
N ALA A 313 -17.18 -8.96 10.39
CA ALA A 313 -18.18 -9.74 11.13
C ALA A 313 -19.47 -10.03 10.33
N SER A 314 -19.84 -9.16 9.39
CA SER A 314 -21.03 -9.34 8.55
C SER A 314 -20.67 -9.94 7.19
N GLU A 315 -21.58 -10.72 6.62
CA GLU A 315 -21.42 -11.30 5.28
C GLU A 315 -21.08 -10.23 4.23
N GLY A 316 -20.09 -10.54 3.39
CA GLY A 316 -19.60 -9.67 2.32
C GLY A 316 -18.78 -8.45 2.77
N LEU A 317 -18.61 -8.22 4.08
CA LEU A 317 -17.77 -7.12 4.58
C LEU A 317 -16.30 -7.53 4.66
N TRP A 318 -15.44 -6.67 4.16
CA TRP A 318 -13.99 -6.76 4.28
C TRP A 318 -13.44 -5.55 5.01
N GLU A 319 -12.60 -5.81 6.00
CA GLU A 319 -11.85 -4.80 6.71
C GLU A 319 -10.45 -4.70 6.12
N LEU A 320 -10.06 -3.49 5.73
CA LEU A 320 -8.78 -3.19 5.08
C LEU A 320 -7.97 -2.28 6.00
N ARG A 321 -6.89 -2.80 6.57
CA ARG A 321 -5.99 -2.06 7.47
C ARG A 321 -4.71 -1.69 6.74
N ALA A 322 -4.59 -0.41 6.37
CA ALA A 322 -3.48 0.07 5.55
C ALA A 322 -2.40 0.77 6.38
N HIS A 323 -1.14 0.45 6.08
CA HIS A 323 0.06 1.01 6.67
C HIS A 323 0.99 1.52 5.56
N GLU A 324 1.78 2.55 5.85
CA GLU A 324 2.69 3.17 4.88
C GLU A 324 4.03 3.49 5.52
N PHE A 325 5.11 3.21 4.79
CA PHE A 325 6.48 3.34 5.28
C PHE A 325 7.37 4.01 4.23
N ASN A 326 7.91 5.20 4.54
CA ASN A 326 8.98 5.79 3.74
C ASN A 326 10.27 4.98 3.94
N LEU A 327 10.82 4.40 2.89
CA LEU A 327 11.94 3.46 2.98
C LEU A 327 13.28 4.17 2.86
N HIS A 328 14.11 4.10 3.91
CA HIS A 328 15.46 4.66 3.92
C HIS A 328 16.52 3.57 3.97
N PRO A 329 17.53 3.59 3.09
CA PRO A 329 18.59 2.59 3.13
C PRO A 329 19.43 2.75 4.40
N SER A 330 19.69 1.63 5.11
CA SER A 330 20.51 1.65 6.35
C SER A 330 21.98 1.99 6.11
N SER A 331 22.44 1.96 4.85
CA SER A 331 23.79 2.32 4.45
C SER A 331 23.76 3.48 3.46
N ARG A 332 24.85 4.25 3.39
CA ARG A 332 25.01 5.30 2.38
C ARG A 332 24.79 4.70 0.99
N ARG A 333 23.76 5.17 0.29
CA ARG A 333 23.41 4.74 -1.07
C ARG A 333 23.38 5.95 -2.00
N ILE A 334 24.02 5.83 -3.14
CA ILE A 334 23.85 6.73 -4.29
C ILE A 334 22.85 6.04 -5.21
N PHE A 335 21.84 6.77 -5.68
CA PHE A 335 20.79 6.23 -6.53
C PHE A 335 20.43 7.24 -7.63
N THR A 336 19.87 6.72 -8.72
CA THR A 336 19.35 7.48 -9.85
C THR A 336 17.90 7.85 -9.61
N SER A 337 17.48 9.01 -10.10
CA SER A 337 16.07 9.42 -10.12
C SER A 337 15.66 9.80 -11.54
N ASP A 338 14.52 9.29 -11.98
CA ASP A 338 13.87 9.72 -13.20
C ASP A 338 12.98 10.94 -12.91
N PHE A 339 13.25 12.05 -13.60
CA PHE A 339 12.52 13.29 -13.39
C PHE A 339 11.01 13.15 -13.63
N ARG A 340 10.60 12.34 -14.61
CA ARG A 340 9.17 12.14 -14.91
C ARG A 340 8.47 11.35 -13.80
N SER A 341 9.14 10.35 -13.25
CA SER A 341 8.65 9.57 -12.11
C SER A 341 8.49 10.46 -10.87
N LEU A 342 9.50 11.26 -10.54
CA LEU A 342 9.40 12.22 -9.42
C LEU A 342 8.31 13.28 -9.64
N GLN A 343 8.17 13.78 -10.87
CA GLN A 343 7.12 14.73 -11.22
C GLN A 343 5.73 14.09 -11.10
N PHE A 344 5.57 12.85 -11.54
CA PHE A 344 4.32 12.09 -11.42
C PHE A 344 3.93 11.91 -9.95
N LEU A 345 4.84 11.39 -9.13
CA LEU A 345 4.64 11.24 -7.69
C LEU A 345 4.20 12.56 -7.03
N ARG A 346 4.96 13.64 -7.28
CA ARG A 346 4.63 14.97 -6.74
C ARG A 346 3.23 15.43 -7.16
N THR A 347 2.87 15.22 -8.43
CA THR A 347 1.59 15.67 -8.99
C THR A 347 0.41 14.90 -8.39
N ASN A 348 0.62 13.64 -7.99
CA ASN A 348 -0.38 12.81 -7.34
C ASN A 348 -0.38 12.90 -5.81
N GLY A 349 0.44 13.77 -5.22
CA GLY A 349 0.40 14.08 -3.79
C GLY A 349 1.46 13.39 -2.93
N PHE A 350 2.46 12.73 -3.53
CA PHE A 350 3.60 12.20 -2.79
C PHE A 350 4.36 13.32 -2.06
N ASP A 351 4.50 13.17 -0.74
CA ASP A 351 5.19 14.15 0.09
C ASP A 351 6.69 13.81 0.21
N PHE A 352 7.48 14.43 -0.66
CA PHE A 352 8.94 14.28 -0.63
C PHE A 352 9.56 14.79 0.67
N ASN A 353 8.97 15.80 1.32
CA ASN A 353 9.51 16.27 2.60
C ASN A 353 9.27 15.21 3.68
N ALA A 354 8.05 14.68 3.76
CA ALA A 354 7.76 13.55 4.67
C ALA A 354 8.64 12.34 4.38
N PHE A 355 8.92 12.04 3.10
CA PHE A 355 9.88 11.00 2.74
C PHE A 355 11.26 11.28 3.36
N PHE A 356 11.82 12.48 3.21
CA PHE A 356 13.14 12.80 3.78
C PHE A 356 13.14 12.90 5.32
N ASP A 357 12.04 13.36 5.91
CA ASP A 357 11.95 13.67 7.34
C ASP A 357 11.50 12.49 8.21
N GLN A 358 10.77 11.52 7.64
CA GLN A 358 10.07 10.44 8.37
C GLN A 358 10.41 9.06 7.81
N GLY A 359 11.71 8.79 7.66
CA GLY A 359 12.22 7.55 7.09
C GLY A 359 12.27 6.36 8.05
N PHE A 360 11.86 5.20 7.57
CA PHE A 360 12.06 3.91 8.21
C PHE A 360 13.26 3.21 7.58
N LEU A 361 14.31 3.02 8.39
CA LEU A 361 15.51 2.31 7.96
C LEU A 361 15.16 0.88 7.50
N CYS A 362 15.78 0.47 6.40
CA CYS A 362 15.67 -0.88 5.83
C CYS A 362 17.05 -1.48 5.55
N SER A 363 17.17 -2.77 5.84
CA SER A 363 18.33 -3.60 5.52
C SER A 363 17.89 -5.03 5.18
N ARG A 364 18.78 -5.78 4.52
CA ARG A 364 18.57 -7.21 4.31
C ARG A 364 18.38 -7.94 5.63
N LEU A 365 17.46 -8.91 5.61
CA LEU A 365 17.23 -9.81 6.71
C LEU A 365 18.41 -10.77 6.86
N PRO A 366 18.80 -11.13 8.10
CA PRO A 366 19.87 -12.09 8.31
C PRO A 366 19.47 -13.44 7.72
N ALA A 367 20.41 -14.08 7.01
CA ALA A 367 20.22 -15.44 6.53
C ALA A 367 19.92 -16.37 7.72
N ARG A 368 18.74 -17.01 7.70
CA ARG A 368 18.41 -18.05 8.68
C ARG A 368 19.09 -19.36 8.26
N ASP A 369 20.31 -19.58 8.75
CA ASP A 369 20.89 -20.93 8.82
C ASP A 369 20.02 -21.74 9.80
N ALA A 370 19.29 -22.75 9.30
CA ALA A 370 18.36 -23.54 10.12
C ALA A 370 19.03 -24.29 11.30
N GLU A 371 20.36 -24.35 11.33
CA GLU A 371 21.14 -25.15 12.27
C GLU A 371 21.91 -24.33 13.33
N LYS A 372 21.96 -22.99 13.23
CA LYS A 372 22.71 -22.16 14.19
C LYS A 372 21.78 -21.43 15.15
N LYS A 373 22.00 -21.63 16.47
CA LYS A 373 21.36 -20.81 17.51
C LYS A 373 21.64 -19.33 17.22
N PRO A 374 20.63 -18.45 17.32
CA PRO A 374 20.83 -17.02 17.13
C PRO A 374 21.91 -16.52 18.10
N PRO A 375 22.84 -15.65 17.66
CA PRO A 375 23.84 -15.08 18.54
C PRO A 375 23.16 -14.38 19.73
N ARG A 376 23.79 -14.43 20.91
CA ARG A 376 23.23 -13.91 22.18
C ARG A 376 22.89 -12.41 22.16
N SER A 377 23.28 -11.69 21.11
CA SER A 377 22.95 -10.29 20.84
C SER A 377 22.86 -10.08 19.33
N SER A 378 21.75 -10.50 18.70
CA SER A 378 21.44 -10.08 17.33
C SER A 378 21.15 -8.57 17.35
N PRO A 379 21.70 -7.77 16.42
CA PRO A 379 21.29 -6.37 16.28
C PRO A 379 19.78 -6.30 16.09
N HIS A 380 19.13 -5.32 16.71
CA HIS A 380 17.71 -5.05 16.46
C HIS A 380 17.55 -4.77 14.96
N LEU A 381 16.62 -5.49 14.32
CA LEU A 381 16.31 -5.28 12.92
C LEU A 381 15.73 -3.87 12.73
N PRO A 382 16.09 -3.16 11.65
CA PRO A 382 15.44 -1.91 11.30
C PRO A 382 13.92 -2.06 11.19
N TYR A 383 13.17 -1.00 11.48
CA TYR A 383 11.70 -1.04 11.56
C TYR A 383 11.03 -1.57 10.28
N ALA A 384 11.40 -1.08 9.10
CA ALA A 384 10.86 -1.59 7.83
C ALA A 384 11.26 -3.06 7.59
N SER A 385 12.47 -3.46 8.01
CA SER A 385 12.90 -4.86 7.94
C SER A 385 12.08 -5.76 8.86
N GLN A 386 11.61 -5.28 10.01
CA GLN A 386 10.73 -6.06 10.90
C GLN A 386 9.36 -6.33 10.23
N VAL A 387 8.82 -5.37 9.49
CA VAL A 387 7.58 -5.57 8.71
C VAL A 387 7.78 -6.67 7.66
N MET A 388 8.90 -6.62 6.93
CA MET A 388 9.25 -7.67 5.96
C MET A 388 9.49 -9.04 6.60
N GLN A 389 10.06 -9.06 7.80
CA GLN A 389 10.18 -10.30 8.58
C GLN A 389 8.80 -10.85 8.96
N ALA A 390 7.87 -10.00 9.39
CA ALA A 390 6.52 -10.41 9.73
C ALA A 390 5.79 -11.02 8.51
N LEU A 391 5.93 -10.43 7.32
CA LEU A 391 5.38 -10.98 6.08
C LEU A 391 5.94 -12.38 5.77
N LEU A 392 7.26 -12.55 5.89
CA LEU A 392 7.94 -13.84 5.67
C LEU A 392 7.52 -14.92 6.68
N GLU A 393 7.29 -14.54 7.93
CA GLU A 393 6.90 -15.47 8.99
C GLU A 393 5.42 -15.84 8.90
N ALA A 394 4.55 -14.87 8.60
CA ALA A 394 3.11 -15.08 8.50
C ALA A 394 2.72 -15.89 7.27
N LYS A 395 3.50 -15.81 6.18
CA LYS A 395 3.28 -16.53 4.91
C LYS A 395 1.86 -16.40 4.37
N LYS A 396 1.25 -15.22 4.58
CA LYS A 396 -0.07 -14.90 4.03
C LYS A 396 0.03 -14.78 2.50
N PRO A 397 -1.08 -15.00 1.77
CA PRO A 397 -1.13 -14.64 0.36
C PRO A 397 -0.76 -13.18 0.16
N LEU A 398 0.16 -12.93 -0.78
CA LEU A 398 0.55 -11.59 -1.18
C LEU A 398 -0.13 -11.23 -2.50
N VAL A 399 -0.62 -10.00 -2.57
CA VAL A 399 -1.37 -9.48 -3.73
C VAL A 399 -0.71 -8.21 -4.22
N PHE A 400 -0.51 -8.12 -5.52
CA PHE A 400 0.04 -6.94 -6.19
C PHE A 400 -0.82 -6.56 -7.39
N HIS A 401 -0.60 -5.37 -7.92
CA HIS A 401 -1.11 -4.97 -9.23
C HIS A 401 0.06 -4.68 -10.15
N ASN A 402 0.28 -5.51 -11.18
CA ASN A 402 1.42 -5.35 -12.09
C ASN A 402 2.79 -5.35 -11.35
N GLY A 403 2.94 -6.25 -10.37
CA GLY A 403 3.87 -6.11 -9.26
C GLY A 403 5.33 -6.51 -9.50
N LEU A 404 5.76 -6.76 -10.74
CA LEU A 404 7.09 -7.36 -10.98
C LEU A 404 8.24 -6.51 -10.41
N LEU A 405 8.19 -5.19 -10.58
CA LEU A 405 9.21 -4.30 -10.02
C LEU A 405 9.16 -4.30 -8.50
N ASP A 406 7.97 -4.34 -7.91
CA ASP A 406 7.76 -4.42 -6.46
C ASP A 406 8.43 -5.67 -5.89
N LEU A 407 8.13 -6.84 -6.48
CA LEU A 407 8.71 -8.12 -6.09
C LEU A 407 10.23 -8.07 -6.12
N LEU A 408 10.82 -7.53 -7.19
CA LEU A 408 12.27 -7.44 -7.37
C LEU A 408 12.91 -6.48 -6.35
N HIS A 409 12.31 -5.32 -6.11
CA HIS A 409 12.78 -4.37 -5.11
C HIS A 409 12.66 -4.93 -3.69
N LEU A 410 11.54 -5.57 -3.34
CA LEU A 410 11.38 -6.24 -2.05
C LEU A 410 12.42 -7.36 -1.88
N TYR A 411 12.66 -8.15 -2.91
CA TYR A 411 13.61 -9.25 -2.85
C TYR A 411 15.05 -8.76 -2.64
N THR A 412 15.52 -7.79 -3.44
CA THR A 412 16.91 -7.30 -3.33
C THR A 412 17.20 -6.53 -2.05
N ASN A 413 16.23 -5.75 -1.56
CA ASN A 413 16.42 -4.88 -0.39
C ASN A 413 16.29 -5.64 0.93
N PHE A 414 15.49 -6.70 0.97
CA PHE A 414 15.17 -7.41 2.22
C PHE A 414 15.57 -8.88 2.25
N VAL A 415 15.63 -9.57 1.11
CA VAL A 415 15.78 -11.03 1.05
C VAL A 415 17.17 -11.46 0.60
N SER A 416 17.51 -11.25 -0.68
CA SER A 416 18.75 -11.75 -1.29
C SER A 416 18.98 -11.08 -2.65
N ASP A 417 20.16 -11.28 -3.24
CA ASP A 417 20.43 -10.90 -4.63
C ASP A 417 19.48 -11.62 -5.60
N ILE A 418 19.02 -10.89 -6.62
CA ILE A 418 18.07 -11.39 -7.62
C ILE A 418 18.80 -12.36 -8.58
N PRO A 419 18.27 -13.58 -8.81
CA PRO A 419 18.79 -14.49 -9.84
C PRO A 419 18.74 -13.87 -11.25
N THR A 420 19.67 -14.26 -12.11
CA THR A 420 19.70 -13.76 -13.50
C THR A 420 18.58 -14.33 -14.37
N ASP A 421 18.10 -15.53 -14.02
CA ASP A 421 16.99 -16.18 -14.72
C ASP A 421 15.66 -15.97 -14.00
N HIS A 422 14.63 -15.67 -14.78
CA HIS A 422 13.28 -15.41 -14.29
C HIS A 422 12.62 -16.62 -13.63
N HIS A 423 12.91 -17.85 -14.10
CA HIS A 423 12.36 -19.06 -13.51
C HIS A 423 13.05 -19.37 -12.17
N GLU A 424 14.37 -19.19 -12.08
CA GLU A 424 15.11 -19.26 -10.82
C GLU A 424 14.60 -18.23 -9.80
N PHE A 425 14.31 -16.99 -10.24
CA PHE A 425 13.69 -15.98 -9.38
C PHE A 425 12.31 -16.41 -8.88
N GLY A 426 11.45 -16.94 -9.77
CA GLY A 426 10.12 -17.46 -9.40
C GLY A 426 10.21 -18.55 -8.34
N GLN A 427 11.12 -19.52 -8.52
CA GLN A 427 11.37 -20.59 -7.54
C GLN A 427 11.86 -20.02 -6.20
N ALA A 428 12.81 -19.09 -6.23
CA ALA A 428 13.37 -18.46 -5.04
C ALA A 428 12.33 -17.63 -4.28
N TRP A 429 11.45 -16.93 -5.00
CA TRP A 429 10.33 -16.20 -4.44
C TRP A 429 9.34 -17.13 -3.75
N VAL A 430 8.85 -18.15 -4.46
CA VAL A 430 7.84 -19.11 -3.95
C VAL A 430 8.35 -19.87 -2.72
N ALA A 431 9.65 -20.15 -2.64
CA ALA A 431 10.27 -20.75 -1.47
C ALA A 431 10.13 -19.89 -0.19
N LYS A 432 9.95 -18.57 -0.33
CA LYS A 432 9.76 -17.61 0.76
C LYS A 432 8.30 -17.20 0.93
N PHE A 433 7.63 -16.88 -0.17
CA PHE A 433 6.26 -16.37 -0.24
C PHE A 433 5.43 -17.30 -1.13
N PRO A 434 4.80 -18.32 -0.53
CA PRO A 434 4.23 -19.44 -1.29
C PRO A 434 2.91 -19.12 -1.98
N LEU A 435 2.29 -17.97 -1.75
CA LEU A 435 1.01 -17.59 -2.35
C LEU A 435 1.11 -16.14 -2.85
N LEU A 436 0.98 -15.96 -4.16
CA LEU A 436 1.16 -14.69 -4.88
C LEU A 436 0.06 -14.55 -5.93
N PHE A 437 -0.55 -13.36 -5.97
CA PHE A 437 -1.56 -12.97 -6.94
C PHE A 437 -1.22 -11.61 -7.56
N ASP A 438 -1.49 -11.46 -8.85
CA ASP A 438 -1.38 -10.19 -9.58
C ASP A 438 -2.74 -9.85 -10.20
N THR A 439 -3.38 -8.79 -9.71
CA THR A 439 -4.71 -8.37 -10.14
C THR A 439 -4.74 -8.00 -11.62
N ARG A 440 -3.67 -7.43 -12.18
CA ARG A 440 -3.61 -7.13 -13.61
C ARG A 440 -3.66 -8.41 -14.46
N ASN A 441 -3.02 -9.48 -13.99
CA ASN A 441 -3.06 -10.78 -14.67
C ASN A 441 -4.45 -11.41 -14.59
N ILE A 442 -5.07 -11.37 -13.40
CA ILE A 442 -6.44 -11.86 -13.17
C ILE A 442 -7.43 -11.10 -14.06
N ALA A 443 -7.31 -9.77 -14.11
CA ALA A 443 -8.10 -8.89 -14.96
C ALA A 443 -8.00 -9.26 -16.44
N GLN A 444 -6.78 -9.50 -16.91
CA GLN A 444 -6.50 -9.83 -18.31
C GLN A 444 -7.09 -11.19 -18.70
N GLU A 445 -6.98 -12.20 -17.84
CA GLU A 445 -7.55 -13.52 -18.10
C GLU A 445 -9.09 -13.51 -18.03
N GLY A 446 -9.66 -12.65 -17.18
CA GLY A 446 -11.10 -12.53 -16.97
C GLY A 446 -11.82 -11.59 -17.92
N GLN A 447 -11.09 -10.86 -18.76
CA GLN A 447 -11.58 -9.67 -19.49
C GLN A 447 -12.93 -9.87 -20.19
N TYR A 448 -13.06 -10.92 -21.02
CA TYR A 448 -14.27 -11.10 -21.85
C TYR A 448 -15.32 -12.02 -21.22
N ASN A 449 -14.89 -12.94 -20.35
CA ASN A 449 -15.76 -14.04 -19.91
C ASN A 449 -16.37 -13.77 -18.54
N VAL A 450 -15.57 -13.25 -17.61
CA VAL A 450 -15.93 -13.18 -16.19
C VAL A 450 -16.13 -11.74 -15.74
N LEU A 451 -15.17 -10.87 -16.05
CA LEU A 451 -15.12 -9.50 -15.55
C LEU A 451 -15.79 -8.50 -16.51
N GLN A 452 -15.87 -8.86 -17.80
CA GLN A 452 -16.57 -8.10 -18.85
C GLN A 452 -16.19 -6.61 -18.88
N HIS A 453 -14.90 -6.32 -18.72
CA HIS A 453 -14.40 -4.94 -18.76
C HIS A 453 -13.93 -4.58 -20.17
N VAL A 454 -14.20 -3.34 -20.58
CA VAL A 454 -13.88 -2.78 -21.91
C VAL A 454 -12.79 -1.70 -21.85
N GLY A 455 -12.34 -1.36 -20.64
CA GLY A 455 -11.35 -0.30 -20.36
C GLY A 455 -9.92 -0.82 -20.32
N GLY A 456 -8.99 0.06 -19.90
CA GLY A 456 -7.61 -0.34 -19.65
C GLY A 456 -7.46 -1.18 -18.39
N LEU A 457 -6.30 -1.84 -18.28
CA LEU A 457 -5.93 -2.72 -17.17
C LEU A 457 -5.22 -1.96 -16.04
N THR A 458 -5.37 -0.63 -15.97
CA THR A 458 -4.82 0.16 -14.87
C THR A 458 -5.62 -0.09 -13.59
N LEU A 459 -4.97 0.03 -12.44
CA LEU A 459 -5.60 -0.21 -11.15
C LEU A 459 -6.87 0.63 -10.96
N GLU A 460 -6.82 1.92 -11.30
CA GLU A 460 -7.96 2.83 -11.19
C GLU A 460 -9.10 2.47 -12.14
N GLU A 461 -8.82 2.09 -13.38
CA GLU A 461 -9.86 1.73 -14.35
C GLU A 461 -10.57 0.45 -13.94
N LEU A 462 -9.81 -0.54 -13.46
CA LEU A 462 -10.36 -1.78 -12.92
C LEU A 462 -11.20 -1.51 -11.68
N HIS A 463 -10.68 -0.72 -10.73
CA HIS A 463 -11.43 -0.33 -9.53
C HIS A 463 -12.74 0.38 -9.87
N ARG A 464 -12.68 1.36 -10.79
CA ARG A 464 -13.85 2.11 -11.26
C ARG A 464 -14.89 1.23 -11.94
N HIS A 465 -14.45 0.30 -12.80
CA HIS A 465 -15.33 -0.65 -13.48
C HIS A 465 -16.03 -1.58 -12.48
N LEU A 466 -15.26 -2.21 -11.59
CA LEU A 466 -15.78 -3.19 -10.64
C LEU A 466 -16.68 -2.54 -9.57
N SER A 467 -16.33 -1.35 -9.09
CA SER A 467 -17.14 -0.59 -8.14
C SER A 467 -18.44 -0.05 -8.76
N GLY A 468 -18.50 0.06 -10.09
CA GLY A 468 -19.69 0.46 -10.83
C GLY A 468 -20.71 -0.66 -11.05
N LEU A 469 -20.38 -1.91 -10.70
CA LEU A 469 -21.29 -3.04 -10.85
C LEU A 469 -22.47 -2.95 -9.86
N HIS A 470 -23.63 -3.47 -10.25
CA HIS A 470 -24.80 -3.47 -9.38
C HIS A 470 -24.57 -4.35 -8.15
N ALA A 471 -25.13 -4.00 -7.00
CA ALA A 471 -24.93 -4.72 -5.73
C ALA A 471 -25.32 -6.21 -5.79
N SER A 472 -26.24 -6.61 -6.68
CA SER A 472 -26.56 -8.02 -6.92
C SER A 472 -25.44 -8.79 -7.61
N GLN A 473 -24.64 -8.11 -8.43
CA GLN A 473 -23.47 -8.66 -9.11
C GLN A 473 -22.24 -8.62 -8.19
N MET A 474 -22.11 -7.55 -7.39
CA MET A 474 -21.00 -7.33 -6.46
C MET A 474 -21.49 -7.02 -5.04
N PRO A 475 -21.82 -8.03 -4.22
CA PRO A 475 -22.30 -7.84 -2.85
C PRO A 475 -21.16 -7.75 -1.83
N VAL A 476 -20.04 -7.13 -2.22
CA VAL A 476 -18.87 -6.91 -1.37
C VAL A 476 -18.88 -5.49 -0.85
N ARG A 477 -18.52 -5.30 0.42
CA ARG A 477 -18.38 -3.99 1.08
C ARG A 477 -17.02 -3.90 1.74
N PHE A 478 -16.47 -2.69 1.79
CA PHE A 478 -15.15 -2.42 2.35
C PHE A 478 -15.24 -1.42 3.51
N GLU A 479 -14.54 -1.71 4.59
CA GLU A 479 -14.29 -0.80 5.70
C GLU A 479 -12.79 -0.53 5.76
N ARG A 480 -12.39 0.72 5.49
CA ARG A 480 -11.00 1.15 5.53
C ARG A 480 -10.64 1.57 6.96
N LEU A 481 -9.69 0.88 7.54
CA LEU A 481 -9.22 0.99 8.91
C LEU A 481 -7.70 1.22 8.93
N GLY A 482 -7.15 1.44 10.13
CA GLY A 482 -5.71 1.58 10.35
C GLY A 482 -5.26 3.04 10.43
N PRO A 483 -3.93 3.28 10.41
CA PRO A 483 -3.36 4.61 10.59
C PRO A 483 -3.55 5.56 9.40
N LEU A 484 -3.78 5.04 8.19
CA LEU A 484 -4.04 5.89 7.02
C LEU A 484 -5.46 6.48 7.07
N PRO A 485 -5.65 7.77 6.73
CA PRO A 485 -6.97 8.36 6.61
C PRO A 485 -7.87 7.59 5.63
N ALA A 486 -9.17 7.52 5.89
CA ALA A 486 -10.10 6.80 4.98
C ALA A 486 -10.24 7.48 3.60
N ALA A 487 -10.04 8.80 3.54
CA ALA A 487 -10.08 9.60 2.33
C ALA A 487 -8.64 9.89 1.84
N GLY A 488 -8.30 9.31 0.70
CA GLY A 488 -6.97 9.41 0.09
C GLY A 488 -7.01 9.32 -1.43
N GLN A 489 -5.92 9.71 -2.06
CA GLN A 489 -5.76 9.71 -3.51
C GLN A 489 -4.72 8.66 -3.93
N ALA A 490 -5.00 7.97 -5.05
CA ALA A 490 -4.11 6.98 -5.66
C ALA A 490 -2.86 7.64 -6.28
N HIS A 491 -1.79 6.86 -6.51
CA HIS A 491 -0.52 7.23 -7.18
C HIS A 491 0.40 8.23 -6.46
N GLY A 492 0.00 8.74 -5.30
CA GLY A 492 0.85 9.58 -4.44
C GLY A 492 1.13 8.94 -3.08
N SER A 493 0.67 7.71 -2.88
CA SER A 493 0.71 6.98 -1.62
C SER A 493 0.56 5.50 -1.92
N SER A 494 1.66 4.78 -1.74
CA SER A 494 1.69 3.31 -1.84
C SER A 494 0.67 2.66 -0.92
N GLY A 495 0.35 3.28 0.23
CA GLY A 495 -0.69 2.78 1.14
C GLY A 495 -2.09 2.79 0.52
N TYR A 496 -2.47 3.86 -0.19
CA TYR A 496 -3.76 3.91 -0.89
C TYR A 496 -3.80 2.98 -2.11
N ASP A 497 -2.69 2.84 -2.83
CA ASP A 497 -2.62 1.92 -3.98
C ASP A 497 -2.68 0.45 -3.52
N ALA A 498 -2.08 0.10 -2.36
CA ALA A 498 -2.27 -1.19 -1.74
C ALA A 498 -3.74 -1.44 -1.30
N VAL A 499 -4.46 -0.42 -0.83
CA VAL A 499 -5.90 -0.52 -0.53
C VAL A 499 -6.71 -0.79 -1.79
N LEU A 500 -6.49 -0.02 -2.86
CA LEU A 500 -7.19 -0.24 -4.13
C LEU A 500 -6.87 -1.61 -4.72
N THR A 501 -5.62 -2.07 -4.61
CA THR A 501 -5.19 -3.41 -5.01
C THR A 501 -5.96 -4.49 -4.25
N ALA A 502 -6.14 -4.33 -2.93
CA ALA A 502 -6.94 -5.26 -2.13
C ALA A 502 -8.42 -5.26 -2.54
N GLU A 503 -9.02 -4.09 -2.76
CA GLU A 503 -10.43 -3.96 -3.19
C GLU A 503 -10.66 -4.63 -4.55
N VAL A 504 -9.80 -4.33 -5.54
CA VAL A 504 -9.85 -4.96 -6.87
C VAL A 504 -9.72 -6.47 -6.76
N PHE A 505 -8.73 -6.97 -6.02
CA PHE A 505 -8.52 -8.41 -5.86
C PHE A 505 -9.76 -9.13 -5.30
N VAL A 506 -10.37 -8.59 -4.24
CA VAL A 506 -11.56 -9.19 -3.64
C VAL A 506 -12.72 -9.22 -4.63
N MET A 507 -12.96 -8.11 -5.34
CA MET A 507 -14.03 -8.02 -6.34
C MET A 507 -13.81 -8.98 -7.51
N GLU A 508 -12.59 -9.05 -8.05
CA GLU A 508 -12.25 -9.97 -9.13
C GLU A 508 -12.45 -11.43 -8.72
N MET A 509 -11.94 -11.81 -7.56
CA MET A 509 -12.06 -13.18 -7.05
C MET A 509 -13.52 -13.56 -6.78
N GLU A 510 -14.35 -12.64 -6.27
CA GLU A 510 -15.78 -12.90 -6.06
C GLU A 510 -16.49 -13.21 -7.39
N LEU A 511 -16.21 -12.45 -8.45
CA LEU A 511 -16.76 -12.72 -9.79
C LEU A 511 -16.27 -14.05 -10.36
N TRP A 512 -14.98 -14.36 -10.20
CA TRP A 512 -14.41 -15.63 -10.66
C TRP A 512 -15.03 -16.84 -9.96
N LEU A 513 -15.18 -16.79 -8.64
CA LEU A 513 -15.79 -17.86 -7.87
C LEU A 513 -17.27 -18.06 -8.26
N ARG A 514 -18.03 -16.97 -8.40
CA ARG A 514 -19.42 -17.04 -8.88
C ARG A 514 -19.53 -17.65 -10.27
N SER A 515 -18.62 -17.29 -11.18
CA SER A 515 -18.56 -17.86 -12.52
C SER A 515 -18.27 -19.36 -12.49
N GLU A 516 -17.36 -19.83 -11.62
CA GLU A 516 -17.04 -21.25 -11.49
C GLU A 516 -18.25 -22.06 -10.96
N VAL A 517 -18.97 -21.53 -9.98
CA VAL A 517 -20.20 -22.15 -9.45
C VAL A 517 -21.27 -22.23 -10.53
N SER A 518 -21.49 -21.14 -11.27
CA SER A 518 -22.43 -21.08 -12.39
C SER A 518 -22.07 -22.07 -13.51
N GLU A 519 -20.80 -22.14 -13.91
CA GLU A 519 -20.32 -23.12 -14.88
C GLU A 519 -20.50 -24.56 -14.41
N SER A 520 -20.19 -24.84 -13.14
CA SER A 520 -20.29 -26.17 -12.56
C SER A 520 -21.75 -26.63 -12.50
N ALA A 521 -22.67 -25.73 -12.14
CA ALA A 521 -24.11 -25.97 -12.19
C ALA A 521 -24.59 -26.23 -13.62
N ARG A 522 -24.17 -25.42 -14.60
CA ARG A 522 -24.49 -25.62 -16.03
C ARG A 522 -23.97 -26.97 -16.55
N LYS A 523 -22.74 -27.36 -16.20
CA LYS A 523 -22.15 -28.66 -16.59
C LYS A 523 -22.90 -29.83 -15.97
N ARG A 524 -23.30 -29.70 -14.70
CA ARG A 524 -24.10 -30.72 -14.00
C ARG A 524 -25.48 -30.87 -14.66
N HIS A 525 -26.18 -29.76 -14.87
CA HIS A 525 -27.49 -29.75 -15.53
C HIS A 525 -27.42 -30.35 -16.94
N ARG A 526 -26.41 -29.96 -17.74
CA ARG A 526 -26.16 -30.56 -19.06
C ARG A 526 -25.99 -32.08 -18.98
N LYS A 527 -25.20 -32.57 -18.00
CA LYS A 527 -24.95 -34.00 -17.84
C LYS A 527 -26.20 -34.77 -17.42
N GLU A 528 -26.99 -34.21 -16.51
CA GLU A 528 -28.28 -34.78 -16.07
C GLU A 528 -29.25 -34.83 -17.26
N ARG A 529 -29.38 -33.74 -18.03
CA ARG A 529 -30.28 -33.69 -19.20
C ARG A 529 -29.87 -34.64 -20.33
N LEU A 530 -28.58 -34.74 -20.64
CA LEU A 530 -28.10 -35.70 -21.65
C LEU A 530 -28.42 -37.15 -21.24
N LYS A 531 -28.34 -37.46 -19.94
CA LYS A 531 -28.68 -38.77 -19.38
C LYS A 531 -30.18 -39.06 -19.46
N GLU A 532 -31.03 -38.07 -19.18
CA GLU A 532 -32.48 -38.18 -19.34
C GLU A 532 -32.85 -38.47 -20.80
N ILE A 533 -32.30 -37.72 -21.77
CA ILE A 533 -32.54 -37.96 -23.20
C ILE A 533 -32.07 -39.37 -23.60
N GLU A 534 -30.93 -39.83 -23.09
CA GLU A 534 -30.45 -41.18 -23.33
C GLU A 534 -31.42 -42.24 -22.78
N GLU A 535 -31.91 -42.06 -21.54
CA GLU A 535 -32.90 -42.93 -20.90
C GLU A 535 -34.25 -42.94 -21.63
N GLU A 536 -34.69 -41.80 -22.17
CA GLU A 536 -35.89 -41.69 -23.02
C GLU A 536 -35.75 -42.48 -24.34
N LEU A 537 -34.53 -42.56 -24.90
CA LEU A 537 -34.25 -43.25 -26.17
C LEU A 537 -33.95 -44.75 -26.01
N GLN A 538 -33.63 -45.22 -24.79
CA GLN A 538 -33.34 -46.63 -24.49
C GLN A 538 -34.50 -47.60 -24.81
N PRO A 539 -35.76 -47.35 -24.40
CA PRO A 539 -36.86 -48.30 -24.64
C PRO A 539 -37.34 -48.33 -26.11
N LEU A 540 -36.92 -47.36 -26.94
CA LEU A 540 -37.35 -47.27 -28.33
C LEU A 540 -36.70 -48.33 -29.20
N ASP A 541 -37.48 -48.93 -30.09
CA ASP A 541 -36.98 -49.86 -31.10
C ASP A 541 -36.24 -49.15 -32.25
N TRP A 542 -35.71 -49.93 -33.19
CA TRP A 542 -34.94 -49.37 -34.30
C TRP A 542 -35.77 -48.52 -35.27
N GLN A 543 -37.09 -48.76 -35.39
CA GLN A 543 -37.96 -47.99 -36.29
C GLN A 543 -38.21 -46.60 -35.69
N ALA A 544 -38.58 -46.54 -34.41
CA ALA A 544 -38.80 -45.30 -33.68
C ALA A 544 -37.52 -44.43 -33.62
N ILE A 545 -36.35 -45.04 -33.45
CA ILE A 545 -35.07 -44.33 -33.50
C ILE A 545 -34.79 -43.71 -34.88
N HIS A 546 -35.12 -44.40 -35.98
CA HIS A 546 -34.94 -43.84 -37.32
C HIS A 546 -35.94 -42.71 -37.63
N GLU A 547 -37.19 -42.83 -37.19
CA GLU A 547 -38.19 -41.76 -37.33
C GLU A 547 -37.75 -40.50 -36.56
N ARG A 548 -37.28 -40.67 -35.32
CA ARG A 548 -36.71 -39.58 -34.51
C ARG A 548 -35.50 -38.95 -35.19
N ALA A 549 -34.62 -39.76 -35.77
CA ALA A 549 -33.45 -39.29 -36.51
C ALA A 549 -33.85 -38.47 -37.73
N ALA A 550 -34.86 -38.92 -38.49
CA ALA A 550 -35.40 -38.16 -39.62
C ALA A 550 -36.01 -36.82 -39.17
N ALA A 551 -36.80 -36.81 -38.08
CA ALA A 551 -37.44 -35.62 -37.55
C ALA A 551 -36.46 -34.55 -37.06
N LEU A 552 -35.30 -34.97 -36.53
CA LEU A 552 -34.23 -34.08 -36.04
C LEU A 552 -33.09 -33.85 -37.06
N GLY A 553 -33.21 -34.37 -38.29
CA GLY A 553 -32.20 -34.20 -39.33
C GLY A 553 -30.88 -34.95 -39.07
N VAL A 554 -30.90 -35.99 -38.23
CA VAL A 554 -29.73 -36.83 -37.91
C VAL A 554 -29.53 -37.89 -38.97
N SER A 555 -28.35 -37.91 -39.61
CA SER A 555 -28.03 -38.90 -40.65
C SER A 555 -27.80 -40.29 -40.05
N ILE A 556 -28.50 -41.29 -40.60
CA ILE A 556 -28.32 -42.72 -40.29
C ILE A 556 -27.17 -43.39 -41.05
N PHE A 557 -26.41 -42.64 -41.86
CA PHE A 557 -25.30 -43.16 -42.68
C PHE A 557 -23.96 -42.57 -42.24
N ARG A 558 -22.87 -43.35 -42.29
CA ARG A 558 -21.50 -42.88 -42.02
C ARG A 558 -20.95 -42.16 -43.25
N GLY A 559 -20.71 -40.85 -43.13
CA GLY A 559 -20.10 -40.00 -44.17
C GLY A 559 -21.04 -39.68 -45.33
N ALA A 560 -20.95 -38.45 -45.86
CA ALA A 560 -21.59 -38.08 -47.12
C ALA A 560 -20.68 -38.49 -48.28
N VAL A 561 -20.81 -39.72 -48.75
CA VAL A 561 -20.22 -40.10 -50.04
C VAL A 561 -21.33 -40.03 -51.08
N GLN A 562 -21.15 -39.15 -52.07
CA GLN A 562 -22.03 -39.04 -53.21
C GLN A 562 -21.79 -40.27 -54.10
N GLY A 563 -22.73 -41.22 -54.08
CA GLY A 563 -22.63 -42.41 -54.91
C GLY A 563 -22.68 -42.04 -56.40
N ARG A 564 -22.09 -42.90 -57.25
CA ARG A 564 -22.04 -42.75 -58.72
C ARG A 564 -23.41 -42.66 -59.42
N MET A 565 -24.50 -42.81 -58.67
CA MET A 565 -25.92 -42.77 -59.08
C MET A 565 -26.76 -41.82 -58.18
N GLY A 566 -26.16 -40.79 -57.58
CA GLY A 566 -26.90 -39.69 -56.94
C GLY A 566 -27.62 -39.97 -55.60
N GLY A 567 -27.54 -41.19 -55.05
CA GLY A 567 -28.06 -41.52 -53.71
C GLY A 567 -27.01 -41.44 -52.59
N PRO A 568 -27.41 -41.28 -51.31
CA PRO A 568 -26.49 -41.28 -50.17
C PRO A 568 -25.84 -42.66 -50.03
N GLY A 569 -24.57 -42.77 -50.43
CA GLY A 569 -23.80 -44.01 -50.49
C GLY A 569 -22.86 -44.15 -49.30
N GLY A 570 -23.38 -44.34 -48.09
CA GLY A 570 -22.59 -44.61 -46.88
C GLY A 570 -23.01 -45.91 -46.21
N ALA A 571 -22.11 -46.54 -45.45
CA ALA A 571 -22.50 -47.66 -44.59
C ALA A 571 -23.49 -47.16 -43.52
N ARG A 572 -24.58 -47.89 -43.27
CA ARG A 572 -25.53 -47.54 -42.20
C ARG A 572 -24.83 -47.55 -40.84
N LYS A 573 -25.07 -46.51 -40.05
CA LYS A 573 -24.63 -46.44 -38.65
C LYS A 573 -25.33 -47.53 -37.85
N LYS A 574 -24.67 -48.03 -36.81
CA LYS A 574 -25.33 -48.90 -35.82
C LYS A 574 -26.37 -48.08 -35.06
N VAL A 575 -27.47 -48.71 -34.62
CA VAL A 575 -28.53 -48.03 -33.86
C VAL A 575 -27.99 -47.30 -32.62
N GLY A 576 -26.98 -47.86 -31.94
CA GLY A 576 -26.31 -47.20 -30.82
C GLY A 576 -25.57 -45.91 -31.20
N GLU A 577 -25.00 -45.82 -32.40
CA GLU A 577 -24.36 -44.59 -32.91
C GLU A 577 -25.42 -43.53 -33.24
N ILE A 578 -26.54 -43.94 -33.84
CA ILE A 578 -27.67 -43.04 -34.14
C ILE A 578 -28.28 -42.49 -32.85
N ARG A 579 -28.41 -43.32 -31.80
CA ARG A 579 -28.85 -42.86 -30.47
C ARG A 579 -27.91 -41.80 -29.88
N ALA A 580 -26.60 -42.00 -29.96
CA ALA A 580 -25.63 -41.02 -29.45
C ALA A 580 -25.71 -39.67 -30.19
N ASP A 581 -25.89 -39.72 -31.52
CA ASP A 581 -26.08 -38.51 -32.33
C ASP A 581 -27.41 -37.81 -31.98
N LEU A 582 -28.49 -38.57 -31.78
CA LEU A 582 -29.80 -38.07 -31.36
C LEU A 582 -29.75 -37.36 -30.00
N VAL A 583 -29.08 -37.94 -29.00
CA VAL A 583 -28.89 -37.33 -27.67
C VAL A 583 -28.25 -35.95 -27.83
N SER A 584 -27.21 -35.85 -28.65
CA SER A 584 -26.46 -34.60 -28.86
C SER A 584 -27.29 -33.54 -29.59
N VAL A 585 -27.98 -33.93 -30.67
CA VAL A 585 -28.76 -33.02 -31.53
C VAL A 585 -30.04 -32.57 -30.84
N GLN A 586 -30.72 -33.46 -30.11
CA GLN A 586 -31.91 -33.09 -29.36
C GLN A 586 -31.57 -32.08 -28.24
N TYR A 587 -30.50 -32.32 -27.47
CA TYR A 587 -30.04 -31.35 -26.48
C TYR A 587 -29.67 -30.00 -27.11
N ALA A 588 -28.97 -29.99 -28.26
CA ALA A 588 -28.62 -28.75 -28.94
C ALA A 588 -29.85 -27.95 -29.38
N LYS A 589 -30.89 -28.64 -29.89
CA LYS A 589 -32.16 -28.02 -30.29
C LYS A 589 -32.93 -27.46 -29.10
N GLU A 590 -33.00 -28.18 -27.97
CA GLU A 590 -33.63 -27.69 -26.73
C GLU A 590 -32.95 -26.41 -26.21
N VAL A 591 -31.61 -26.32 -26.30
CA VAL A 591 -30.84 -25.12 -25.89
C VAL A 591 -31.07 -23.93 -26.82
N ASP A 592 -31.23 -24.15 -28.12
CA ASP A 592 -31.51 -23.08 -29.08
C ASP A 592 -32.98 -22.61 -29.01
N GLU A 593 -33.92 -23.50 -28.73
CA GLU A 593 -35.34 -23.15 -28.53
C GLU A 593 -35.61 -22.46 -27.18
N GLY A 594 -34.79 -22.72 -26.16
CA GLY A 594 -34.87 -22.09 -24.84
C GLY A 594 -34.20 -20.71 -24.70
N ARG A 595 -33.58 -20.19 -25.77
CA ARG A 595 -32.90 -18.89 -25.75
C ARG A 595 -33.94 -17.77 -25.98
N PRO A 596 -34.10 -16.77 -25.09
CA PRO A 596 -34.95 -15.62 -25.40
C PRO A 596 -34.42 -14.92 -26.65
N ALA A 597 -35.33 -14.54 -27.55
CA ALA A 597 -35.00 -13.91 -28.82
C ALA A 597 -34.42 -12.50 -28.63
N GLU A 598 -33.14 -12.39 -28.30
CA GLU A 598 -32.41 -11.12 -28.28
C GLU A 598 -31.48 -10.97 -29.49
N THR A 599 -31.96 -10.16 -30.44
CA THR A 599 -31.19 -9.26 -31.32
C THR A 599 -30.26 -9.87 -32.39
N SER A 600 -30.86 -10.43 -33.44
CA SER A 600 -30.25 -10.42 -34.78
C SER A 600 -30.44 -9.04 -35.43
N ALA A 601 -29.67 -8.03 -35.01
CA ALA A 601 -29.58 -6.75 -35.71
C ALA A 601 -28.24 -6.03 -35.47
N SER A 602 -27.15 -6.66 -35.85
CA SER A 602 -25.86 -5.97 -36.01
C SER A 602 -25.04 -6.52 -37.19
N GLU A 603 -25.70 -6.67 -38.35
CA GLU A 603 -25.06 -6.61 -39.66
C GLU A 603 -25.92 -5.75 -40.59
N LYS A 604 -25.78 -4.42 -40.44
CA LYS A 604 -26.00 -3.37 -41.47
C LYS A 604 -25.94 -1.98 -40.83
N LYS A 605 -24.75 -1.56 -40.37
CA LYS A 605 -24.43 -0.13 -40.23
C LYS A 605 -23.56 0.28 -41.41
N LYS A 606 -24.21 0.59 -42.53
CA LYS A 606 -23.68 1.47 -43.59
C LYS A 606 -24.84 1.94 -44.48
N LYS A 607 -25.55 2.96 -44.01
CA LYS A 607 -25.93 4.18 -44.76
C LYS A 607 -27.15 4.85 -44.13
N ASN A 608 -26.98 6.15 -43.93
CA ASN A 608 -27.97 7.23 -43.90
C ASN A 608 -28.66 7.64 -42.60
N ASN A 609 -28.38 8.92 -42.29
CA ASN A 609 -29.17 9.99 -41.70
C ASN A 609 -29.32 9.99 -40.16
N ASN A 610 -28.73 10.96 -39.44
CA ASN A 610 -29.06 12.39 -39.31
C ASN A 610 -30.49 12.63 -38.81
N ASN A 611 -30.58 13.28 -37.63
CA ASN A 611 -31.57 14.25 -37.13
C ASN A 611 -33.07 13.89 -37.29
N ASP A 612 -33.96 13.97 -36.29
CA ASP A 612 -34.22 15.10 -35.40
C ASP A 612 -35.16 14.68 -34.23
N ASN A 613 -35.31 15.63 -33.31
CA ASN A 613 -35.98 15.63 -32.01
C ASN A 613 -37.51 15.38 -31.94
N ASN A 614 -37.91 15.03 -30.71
CA ASN A 614 -39.05 15.53 -29.90
C ASN A 614 -40.46 14.92 -30.02
N ASN A 615 -40.95 14.53 -28.81
CA ASN A 615 -42.28 14.76 -28.20
C ASN A 615 -43.52 14.23 -28.94
N ASP A 616 -44.54 13.64 -28.29
CA ASP A 616 -45.13 13.92 -26.99
C ASP A 616 -46.05 12.76 -26.53
N ASN A 617 -46.09 12.58 -25.21
CA ASN A 617 -47.25 12.37 -24.33
C ASN A 617 -48.18 11.14 -24.35
N ASN A 618 -48.45 10.76 -23.08
CA ASN A 618 -49.74 10.39 -22.47
C ASN A 618 -50.21 8.93 -22.63
N ASN A 619 -50.76 8.26 -21.61
CA ASN A 619 -50.93 8.54 -20.17
C ASN A 619 -51.55 7.27 -19.53
N ASN A 620 -51.30 7.05 -18.24
CA ASN A 620 -52.24 6.52 -17.24
C ASN A 620 -52.67 5.03 -17.35
N ASN A 621 -52.91 4.26 -16.28
CA ASN A 621 -53.17 4.51 -14.86
C ASN A 621 -52.69 3.24 -14.08
N ASN A 622 -51.97 3.40 -12.98
CA ASN A 622 -52.45 3.43 -11.59
C ASN A 622 -52.95 2.10 -11.00
N ASP A 623 -52.54 1.96 -9.73
CA ASP A 623 -53.13 1.20 -8.64
C ASP A 623 -52.74 -0.27 -8.45
N SER A 624 -52.58 -0.79 -7.24
CA SER A 624 -52.30 -0.21 -5.92
C SER A 624 -52.14 -1.39 -4.95
N ASN A 625 -51.20 -1.29 -4.03
CA ASN A 625 -51.32 -1.71 -2.62
C ASN A 625 -51.62 -3.17 -2.23
N ASN A 626 -50.63 -3.69 -1.49
CA ASN A 626 -50.71 -4.06 -0.06
C ASN A 626 -50.88 -5.53 0.36
N ASN A 627 -49.89 -5.91 1.18
CA ASN A 627 -50.01 -6.43 2.53
C ASN A 627 -50.28 -7.93 2.78
N ASN A 628 -49.17 -8.55 3.21
CA ASN A 628 -48.89 -8.99 4.58
C ASN A 628 -49.34 -10.37 5.05
N SER A 629 -48.43 -10.90 5.89
CA SER A 629 -48.67 -11.73 7.07
C SER A 629 -48.94 -13.22 6.80
N ASN A 630 -48.56 -14.16 7.65
CA ASN A 630 -47.54 -14.35 8.70
C ASN A 630 -47.85 -15.76 9.24
N ASN A 631 -46.83 -16.47 9.72
CA ASN A 631 -46.91 -17.45 10.82
C ASN A 631 -47.74 -18.73 10.60
N SER A 632 -47.47 -19.90 11.19
CA SER A 632 -46.43 -20.40 12.11
C SER A 632 -46.76 -21.88 12.41
N SER A 633 -45.94 -22.51 13.26
CA SER A 633 -46.27 -23.61 14.21
C SER A 633 -45.83 -25.03 13.77
N THR A 634 -44.72 -25.58 14.34
CA THR A 634 -44.56 -26.44 15.56
C THR A 634 -45.01 -27.91 15.33
N SER A 635 -44.40 -29.02 15.78
CA SER A 635 -43.53 -29.37 16.93
C SER A 635 -42.96 -30.81 16.77
N ASN A 636 -41.80 -31.14 17.37
CA ASN A 636 -41.53 -32.11 18.47
C ASN A 636 -40.93 -33.53 18.16
N ASN A 637 -39.72 -33.74 18.72
CA ASN A 637 -39.07 -34.89 19.38
C ASN A 637 -39.16 -36.38 18.93
N SER A 638 -37.98 -37.00 18.74
CA SER A 638 -37.56 -38.29 19.38
C SER A 638 -36.10 -38.70 19.03
N HIS A 639 -35.29 -39.09 20.02
CA HIS A 639 -34.01 -39.85 19.92
C HIS A 639 -34.27 -41.37 20.13
N PRO A 640 -33.32 -42.34 19.98
CA PRO A 640 -31.93 -42.36 19.46
C PRO A 640 -31.62 -43.55 18.48
N ALA A 641 -30.43 -43.62 17.86
CA ALA A 641 -29.61 -44.84 17.65
C ALA A 641 -28.50 -44.63 16.61
N GLU A 642 -27.29 -45.09 16.95
CA GLU A 642 -26.08 -45.06 16.12
C GLU A 642 -26.23 -45.86 14.82
N SER A 643 -25.85 -45.24 13.71
CA SER A 643 -25.53 -45.90 12.45
C SER A 643 -24.49 -45.03 11.74
N CYS A 644 -23.33 -45.63 11.50
CA CYS A 644 -22.17 -45.08 10.82
C CYS A 644 -22.56 -44.42 9.48
N ARG A 645 -22.85 -43.12 9.50
CA ARG A 645 -23.10 -42.31 8.31
C ARG A 645 -21.81 -41.59 7.93
N LYS A 646 -21.34 -41.90 6.72
CA LYS A 646 -20.31 -41.14 6.00
C LYS A 646 -20.53 -39.64 6.25
N ARG A 647 -19.49 -38.94 6.70
CA ARG A 647 -19.49 -37.47 6.82
C ARG A 647 -20.08 -36.89 5.53
N PRO A 648 -21.06 -35.97 5.61
CA PRO A 648 -21.47 -35.25 4.43
C PRO A 648 -20.23 -34.55 3.86
N ARG A 649 -19.99 -34.71 2.56
CA ARG A 649 -19.02 -33.89 1.84
C ARG A 649 -19.35 -32.45 2.17
N ALA A 650 -18.39 -31.72 2.73
CA ALA A 650 -18.53 -30.28 2.95
C ALA A 650 -19.06 -29.65 1.66
N GLU A 651 -20.18 -28.94 1.75
CA GLU A 651 -20.64 -28.08 0.66
C GLU A 651 -19.49 -27.12 0.38
N GLU A 652 -18.88 -27.22 -0.81
CA GLU A 652 -17.82 -26.32 -1.26
C GLU A 652 -18.34 -24.89 -1.14
N SER A 653 -17.76 -24.10 -0.23
CA SER A 653 -18.21 -22.73 0.04
C SER A 653 -18.17 -21.91 -1.26
N THR A 654 -19.34 -21.43 -1.69
CA THR A 654 -19.61 -20.85 -3.02
C THR A 654 -19.29 -19.36 -3.14
N SER A 655 -18.54 -18.80 -2.19
CA SER A 655 -18.13 -17.40 -2.16
C SER A 655 -16.79 -17.30 -1.42
N LEU A 656 -16.08 -16.18 -1.57
CA LEU A 656 -14.86 -15.83 -0.82
C LEU A 656 -15.05 -15.79 0.71
N LEU A 657 -16.21 -16.22 1.22
CA LEU A 657 -16.66 -16.23 2.61
C LEU A 657 -16.01 -17.31 3.50
N SER A 658 -15.17 -18.21 2.98
CA SER A 658 -14.38 -19.13 3.81
C SER A 658 -12.86 -18.89 3.68
N ALA A 659 -12.13 -18.92 4.79
CA ALA A 659 -10.68 -18.76 4.81
C ALA A 659 -9.94 -19.83 4.01
N GLU A 660 -10.56 -21.00 3.87
CA GLU A 660 -10.04 -22.11 3.09
C GLU A 660 -10.16 -21.86 1.59
N ALA A 661 -11.07 -20.98 1.12
CA ALA A 661 -11.30 -20.76 -0.32
C ALA A 661 -10.07 -20.18 -1.04
N LEU A 662 -9.37 -19.22 -0.44
CA LEU A 662 -8.16 -18.60 -1.03
C LEU A 662 -7.01 -19.59 -1.24
N VAL A 663 -6.97 -20.67 -0.46
CA VAL A 663 -5.91 -21.69 -0.50
C VAL A 663 -6.36 -22.94 -1.27
N SER A 664 -7.63 -23.33 -1.15
CA SER A 664 -8.14 -24.62 -1.63
C SER A 664 -8.97 -24.54 -2.92
N SER A 665 -9.50 -23.36 -3.27
CA SER A 665 -10.30 -23.19 -4.49
C SER A 665 -9.46 -23.50 -5.74
N LYS A 666 -10.11 -24.09 -6.75
CA LYS A 666 -9.49 -24.34 -8.06
C LYS A 666 -9.17 -23.03 -8.78
N VAL A 667 -10.05 -22.02 -8.66
CA VAL A 667 -9.83 -20.67 -9.18
C VAL A 667 -8.57 -20.06 -8.58
N CYS A 668 -8.42 -20.06 -7.26
CA CYS A 668 -7.26 -19.46 -6.61
C CYS A 668 -5.95 -20.20 -6.99
N ARG A 669 -5.99 -21.54 -7.04
CA ARG A 669 -4.84 -22.35 -7.49
C ARG A 669 -4.45 -22.10 -8.95
N ARG A 670 -5.42 -21.80 -9.84
CA ARG A 670 -5.15 -21.46 -11.25
C ARG A 670 -4.29 -20.21 -11.37
N PHE A 671 -4.61 -19.17 -10.61
CA PHE A 671 -3.89 -17.90 -10.66
C PHE A 671 -2.55 -17.96 -9.95
N HIS A 672 -2.50 -18.61 -8.78
CA HIS A 672 -1.25 -18.71 -8.05
C HIS A 672 -0.19 -19.55 -8.78
N ASN A 673 -0.55 -20.73 -9.31
CA ASN A 673 0.42 -21.63 -9.96
C ASN A 673 1.01 -21.08 -11.26
N ARG A 674 0.37 -20.08 -11.88
CA ARG A 674 0.84 -19.47 -13.14
C ARG A 674 1.77 -18.29 -12.95
N ILE A 675 1.78 -17.67 -11.77
CA ILE A 675 2.76 -16.63 -11.42
C ILE A 675 4.03 -17.28 -10.88
N ALA A 676 3.92 -18.50 -10.32
CA ALA A 676 5.03 -19.31 -9.84
C ALA A 676 5.88 -19.99 -10.93
N ILE A 677 5.38 -20.09 -12.17
CA ILE A 677 6.02 -20.72 -13.34
C ILE A 677 6.32 -19.63 -14.36
#